data_AF-A0A397T6D7-F1
#
_entry.id   AF-A0A397T6D7-F1
#
_cell.length_a   1.000
_cell.length_b   1.000
_cell.length_c   1.000
_cell.angle_alpha   90.00
_cell.angle_beta   90.00
_cell.angle_gamma   90.00
#
_symmetry.space_group_name_H-M   'P 1'
#
loop_
_entity.id
_entity.type
_entity.pdbx_description
1 polymer ?
#
loop_
_entity_poly.entity_id
_entity_poly.type
_entity_poly.pdbx_seq_one_letter_code
_entity_poly.pdbx_strand_id
1 'polypeptide(L)'
;MSNKLSLDDAIRIAKSHEEMCLSEKYINNRIPMLWKCNKNHQWTASFDSIKNRHSWCPYCAKKKLSISVAQELAHAKNGKCISEKYINNSSPLLWECANKHKFHLSLGDVKNQGSWCRECMKLGLEFAQNLANERGWICLSDSYHNRRTPLSWKCSEEHLWLAQIDSIQRGTWCPYCVREKARLGIEYAKKLANSKNGECLSNVYTNCTTTLHWKCSKSHEWYASINTIKNNNSWCPYCANTKLDILVAKDIAYSRGGECLSDSYIDCKNHLLWRCNKDHQWYATLSQVKNKNTWCPYCSKYKRERLCREIVSKYLGPPSKIRQPDFLKTPKHPSGLHLDIYYPQYSLAIEVQGKQHKHYIEHFHRTLEGFNNLLAQDQLKKELCEKNQIVLSLIRMKEKSMPIYVYAIDEIPKESLKHMKSNGFAPDWPFRLLVCGGSHSGKTNMVVNLMFGNKLQRMFKGKKGERYIKNDNLILVGKHTEPKWQLVQTSFQIFANSQKPYREDVTFKRITPDRIPDITKFTPGQSTVVVFEDLCAESKKTQERIIPYFISGRHQNISPVYVTQKYQAVPKIIRENLSHLVMFRGSGSREDICRIVRQYTDDPKKASKIIDKHLRDRDFVVFDFTKATDDPLTIRLGWDTPLKLD
;
A
#
# COMPACT_ATOMS: atom_id res chain seq x y z
N MET A 1 -23.21 15.14 20.96
CA MET A 1 -23.10 16.51 21.51
C MET A 1 -22.20 17.29 20.57
N SER A 2 -22.61 18.47 20.09
CA SER A 2 -21.76 19.33 19.26
C SER A 2 -20.69 19.98 20.13
N ASN A 3 -19.42 19.87 19.75
CA ASN A 3 -18.33 20.58 20.44
C ASN A 3 -18.59 22.08 20.32
N LYS A 4 -19.00 22.71 21.43
CA LYS A 4 -19.04 24.17 21.55
C LYS A 4 -17.61 24.67 21.44
N LEU A 5 -17.30 25.37 20.36
CA LEU A 5 -16.03 26.06 20.17
C LEU A 5 -15.85 27.10 21.29
N SER A 6 -14.63 27.24 21.82
CA SER A 6 -14.29 28.21 22.87
C SER A 6 -13.24 29.23 22.42
N LEU A 7 -12.95 30.21 23.28
CA LEU A 7 -11.84 31.13 23.10
C LEU A 7 -10.48 30.40 23.08
N ASP A 8 -10.33 29.34 23.89
CA ASP A 8 -9.11 28.52 23.92
C ASP A 8 -8.85 27.80 22.61
N ASP A 9 -9.90 27.42 21.87
CA ASP A 9 -9.74 26.85 20.53
C ASP A 9 -9.16 27.86 19.54
N ALA A 10 -9.57 29.14 19.65
CA ALA A 10 -9.03 30.23 18.83
C ALA A 10 -7.58 30.55 19.19
N ILE A 11 -7.26 30.62 20.49
CA ILE A 11 -5.89 30.81 20.98
C ILE A 11 -4.98 29.65 20.55
N ARG A 12 -5.46 28.39 20.65
CA ARG A 12 -4.70 27.19 20.25
C ARG A 12 -4.42 27.15 18.75
N ILE A 13 -5.38 27.56 17.92
CA ILE A 13 -5.21 27.64 16.45
C ILE A 13 -4.26 28.77 16.05
N ALA A 14 -4.31 29.93 16.73
CA ALA A 14 -3.33 31.00 16.51
C ALA A 14 -1.90 30.52 16.83
N LYS A 15 -1.71 29.90 18.01
CA LYS A 15 -0.41 29.36 18.44
C LYS A 15 0.17 28.32 17.50
N SER A 16 -0.65 27.48 16.84
CA SER A 16 -0.16 26.50 15.87
C SER A 16 0.38 27.10 14.56
N HIS A 17 0.18 28.40 14.33
CA HIS A 17 0.68 29.14 13.16
C HIS A 17 1.67 30.27 13.53
N GLU A 18 2.20 30.28 14.76
CA GLU A 18 3.05 31.37 15.29
C GLU A 18 2.35 32.74 15.32
N GLU A 19 1.01 32.73 15.43
CA GLU A 19 0.17 33.93 15.51
C GLU A 19 -0.52 34.02 16.88
N MET A 20 -1.17 35.16 17.15
CA MET A 20 -1.88 35.45 18.40
C MET A 20 -3.34 35.82 18.11
N CYS A 21 -4.25 35.29 18.93
CA CYS A 21 -5.61 35.83 19.06
C CYS A 21 -5.57 36.92 20.14
N LEU A 22 -6.07 38.11 19.84
CA LEU A 22 -6.11 39.27 20.73
C LEU A 22 -7.51 39.56 21.30
N SER A 23 -8.56 38.85 20.84
CA SER A 23 -9.90 38.99 21.44
C SER A 23 -9.97 38.36 22.82
N GLU A 24 -10.51 39.11 23.78
CA GLU A 24 -10.71 38.69 25.18
C GLU A 24 -11.96 37.80 25.39
N LYS A 25 -12.89 37.80 24.42
CA LYS A 25 -14.15 37.06 24.51
C LYS A 25 -14.50 36.39 23.18
N TYR A 26 -14.94 35.14 23.25
CA TYR A 26 -15.54 34.42 22.14
C TYR A 26 -17.07 34.41 22.30
N ILE A 27 -17.80 34.76 21.24
CA ILE A 27 -19.28 34.78 21.22
C ILE A 27 -19.82 33.66 20.32
N ASN A 28 -19.41 33.64 19.05
CA ASN A 28 -19.67 32.54 18.11
C ASN A 28 -18.63 32.55 16.97
N ASN A 29 -18.66 31.55 16.10
CA ASN A 29 -17.64 31.38 15.05
C ASN A 29 -17.79 32.33 13.85
N ARG A 30 -18.88 33.11 13.77
CA ARG A 30 -19.14 34.07 12.68
C ARG A 30 -18.79 35.51 13.06
N ILE A 31 -18.87 35.86 14.34
CA ILE A 31 -18.48 37.18 14.83
C ILE A 31 -16.96 37.38 14.62
N PRO A 32 -16.50 38.54 14.11
CA PRO A 32 -15.09 38.83 13.95
C PRO A 32 -14.33 38.84 15.29
N MET A 33 -13.17 38.23 15.29
CA MET A 33 -12.17 38.27 16.37
C MET A 33 -10.94 39.05 15.87
N LEU A 34 -10.15 39.58 16.79
CA LEU A 34 -8.90 40.29 16.51
C LEU A 34 -7.72 39.33 16.56
N TRP A 35 -6.86 39.38 15.54
CA TRP A 35 -5.70 38.49 15.37
C TRP A 35 -4.45 39.31 15.11
N LYS A 36 -3.28 38.76 15.43
CA LYS A 36 -1.96 39.36 15.22
C LYS A 36 -0.94 38.33 14.76
N CYS A 37 -0.23 38.61 13.67
CA CYS A 37 0.78 37.70 13.12
C CYS A 37 2.18 37.97 13.68
N ASN A 38 3.12 37.06 13.41
CA ASN A 38 4.54 37.21 13.77
C ASN A 38 5.21 38.49 13.20
N LYS A 39 4.68 39.06 12.10
CA LYS A 39 5.10 40.37 11.55
C LYS A 39 4.36 41.56 12.18
N ASN A 40 3.77 41.40 13.36
CA ASN A 40 3.02 42.41 14.13
C ASN A 40 1.77 43.02 13.47
N HIS A 41 1.42 42.70 12.23
CA HIS A 41 0.15 43.15 11.63
C HIS A 41 -1.04 42.59 12.42
N GLN A 42 -2.03 43.44 12.68
CA GLN A 42 -3.30 43.09 13.31
C GLN A 42 -4.43 43.13 12.27
N TRP A 43 -5.40 42.21 12.35
CA TRP A 43 -6.60 42.22 11.51
C TRP A 43 -7.79 41.58 12.22
N THR A 44 -8.99 41.86 11.73
CA THR A 44 -10.22 41.21 12.18
C THR A 44 -10.64 40.09 11.22
N ALA A 45 -11.00 38.93 11.76
CA ALA A 45 -11.51 37.79 11.01
C ALA A 45 -12.37 36.91 11.91
N SER A 46 -13.40 36.26 11.37
CA SER A 46 -14.21 35.31 12.12
C SER A 46 -13.45 33.99 12.34
N PHE A 47 -13.74 33.30 13.45
CA PHE A 47 -13.05 32.04 13.76
C PHE A 47 -13.31 30.94 12.71
N ASP A 48 -14.49 30.94 12.07
CA ASP A 48 -14.79 30.07 10.92
C ASP A 48 -13.85 30.32 9.73
N SER A 49 -13.54 31.59 9.44
CA SER A 49 -12.67 31.94 8.30
C SER A 49 -11.22 31.50 8.55
N ILE A 50 -10.73 31.67 9.78
CA ILE A 50 -9.40 31.17 10.17
C ILE A 50 -9.36 29.63 10.14
N LYS A 51 -10.30 28.98 10.83
CA LYS A 51 -10.27 27.52 11.05
C LYS A 51 -10.62 26.69 9.81
N ASN A 52 -11.60 27.11 9.03
CA ASN A 52 -12.14 26.31 7.92
C ASN A 52 -11.72 26.86 6.55
N ARG A 53 -11.59 28.18 6.39
CA ARG A 53 -11.24 28.82 5.10
C ARG A 53 -9.75 29.14 4.95
N HIS A 54 -8.93 28.87 5.96
CA HIS A 54 -7.47 29.08 5.95
C HIS A 54 -7.06 30.52 5.58
N SER A 55 -7.90 31.51 5.90
CA SER A 55 -7.71 32.92 5.51
C SER A 55 -6.85 33.68 6.54
N TRP A 56 -5.56 33.35 6.57
CA TRP A 56 -4.56 33.96 7.47
C TRP A 56 -4.24 35.42 7.12
N CYS A 57 -3.32 36.02 7.89
CA CYS A 57 -2.96 37.44 7.82
C CYS A 57 -2.97 38.04 6.39
N PRO A 58 -3.94 38.93 6.05
CA PRO A 58 -4.12 39.43 4.68
C PRO A 58 -2.96 40.34 4.23
N TYR A 59 -2.22 40.92 5.18
CA TYR A 59 -1.01 41.72 4.95
C TYR A 59 0.20 40.85 4.59
N CYS A 60 0.27 39.62 5.11
CA CYS A 60 1.31 38.65 4.76
C CYS A 60 0.98 37.85 3.48
N ALA A 61 -0.31 37.57 3.23
CA ALA A 61 -0.78 36.87 2.04
C ALA A 61 -0.55 37.69 0.73
N LYS A 62 -0.58 39.02 0.82
CA LYS A 62 -0.17 39.90 -0.29
C LYS A 62 1.35 40.02 -0.32
N LYS A 63 2.04 39.22 -1.15
CA LYS A 63 3.38 39.59 -1.65
C LYS A 63 3.26 41.00 -2.23
N LYS A 64 3.92 42.00 -1.62
CA LYS A 64 4.02 43.34 -2.21
C LYS A 64 4.68 43.18 -3.58
N LEU A 65 3.91 43.48 -4.62
CA LEU A 65 4.45 43.65 -5.96
C LEU A 65 5.35 44.87 -5.93
N SER A 66 6.59 44.69 -6.38
CA SER A 66 7.66 45.69 -6.37
C SER A 66 8.40 45.62 -7.70
N ILE A 67 9.23 46.63 -8.00
CA ILE A 67 10.01 46.63 -9.25
C ILE A 67 11.02 45.47 -9.30
N SER A 68 11.52 44.99 -8.16
CA SER A 68 12.35 43.79 -8.08
C SER A 68 11.62 42.52 -8.57
N VAL A 69 10.33 42.37 -8.26
CA VAL A 69 9.50 41.26 -8.75
C VAL A 69 9.31 41.34 -10.28
N ALA A 70 9.24 42.56 -10.84
CA ALA A 70 9.23 42.74 -12.29
C ALA A 70 10.58 42.33 -12.92
N GLN A 71 11.70 42.73 -12.32
CA GLN A 71 13.04 42.38 -12.78
C GLN A 71 13.30 40.86 -12.73
N GLU A 72 12.95 40.18 -11.64
CA GLU A 72 13.01 38.71 -11.52
C GLU A 72 12.17 38.01 -12.61
N LEU A 73 10.95 38.49 -12.85
CA LEU A 73 10.03 37.91 -13.82
C LEU A 73 10.48 38.12 -15.28
N ALA A 74 11.14 39.26 -15.57
CA ALA A 74 11.78 39.49 -16.86
C ALA A 74 12.99 38.56 -17.06
N HIS A 75 13.85 38.42 -16.05
CA HIS A 75 15.01 37.51 -16.10
C HIS A 75 14.58 36.05 -16.34
N ALA A 76 13.52 35.59 -15.65
CA ALA A 76 12.95 34.26 -15.87
C ALA A 76 12.37 34.03 -17.28
N LYS A 77 12.18 35.09 -18.07
CA LYS A 77 11.73 35.06 -19.48
C LYS A 77 12.83 35.50 -20.46
N ASN A 78 14.11 35.44 -20.06
CA ASN A 78 15.27 35.88 -20.83
C ASN A 78 15.12 37.32 -21.38
N GLY A 79 14.58 38.22 -20.56
CA GLY A 79 14.42 39.64 -20.88
C GLY A 79 14.80 40.54 -19.71
N LYS A 80 14.52 41.84 -19.85
CA LYS A 80 14.82 42.88 -18.84
C LYS A 80 13.59 43.76 -18.62
N CYS A 81 13.36 44.16 -17.37
CA CYS A 81 12.47 45.27 -17.03
C CYS A 81 13.32 46.55 -17.06
N ILE A 82 12.97 47.50 -17.93
CA ILE A 82 13.69 48.79 -18.07
C ILE A 82 13.14 49.82 -17.08
N SER A 83 11.84 49.74 -16.73
CA SER A 83 11.26 50.66 -15.75
C SER A 83 11.93 50.53 -14.38
N GLU A 84 12.29 51.66 -13.79
CA GLU A 84 12.91 51.76 -12.46
C GLU A 84 11.88 51.91 -11.33
N LYS A 85 10.68 52.41 -11.64
CA LYS A 85 9.61 52.71 -10.67
C LYS A 85 8.38 51.88 -10.97
N TYR A 86 7.84 51.24 -9.93
CA TYR A 86 6.58 50.50 -9.98
C TYR A 86 5.51 51.27 -9.20
N ILE A 87 4.38 51.55 -9.85
CA ILE A 87 3.27 52.33 -9.27
C ILE A 87 2.17 51.38 -8.76
N ASN A 88 1.58 50.58 -9.65
CA ASN A 88 0.58 49.56 -9.31
C ASN A 88 0.55 48.44 -10.37
N ASN A 89 -0.26 47.41 -10.13
CA ASN A 89 -0.27 46.17 -10.93
C ASN A 89 -0.85 46.33 -12.35
N SER A 90 -1.54 47.44 -12.60
CA SER A 90 -2.18 47.79 -13.89
C SER A 90 -1.40 48.86 -14.65
N SER A 91 -0.49 49.59 -14.00
CA SER A 91 0.39 50.55 -14.66
C SER A 91 1.33 49.82 -15.65
N PRO A 92 1.50 50.33 -16.88
CA PRO A 92 2.44 49.75 -17.83
C PRO A 92 3.89 49.96 -17.36
N LEU A 93 4.66 48.88 -17.38
CA LEU A 93 6.13 48.91 -17.30
C LEU A 93 6.71 48.72 -18.71
N LEU A 94 7.92 49.22 -18.91
CA LEU A 94 8.70 49.03 -20.13
C LEU A 94 9.59 47.79 -19.99
N TRP A 95 9.50 46.89 -20.96
CA TRP A 95 10.20 45.61 -21.00
C TRP A 95 11.01 45.47 -22.29
N GLU A 96 12.06 44.66 -22.25
CA GLU A 96 12.86 44.24 -23.39
C GLU A 96 12.99 42.71 -23.39
N CYS A 97 12.79 42.06 -24.53
CA CYS A 97 13.00 40.61 -24.67
C CYS A 97 14.40 40.26 -25.19
N ALA A 98 14.77 38.97 -25.19
CA ALA A 98 16.03 38.47 -25.77
C ALA A 98 16.34 39.02 -27.17
N ASN A 99 15.32 39.19 -28.01
CA ASN A 99 15.45 39.70 -29.39
C ASN A 99 15.43 41.25 -29.45
N LYS A 100 15.72 41.94 -28.35
CA LYS A 100 15.80 43.42 -28.20
C LYS A 100 14.51 44.21 -28.51
N HIS A 101 13.38 43.55 -28.81
CA HIS A 101 12.10 44.25 -28.93
C HIS A 101 11.68 44.86 -27.58
N LYS A 102 11.37 46.16 -27.60
CA LYS A 102 10.89 46.93 -26.45
C LYS A 102 9.37 47.08 -26.50
N PHE A 103 8.68 46.85 -25.39
CA PHE A 103 7.22 46.88 -25.33
C PHE A 103 6.71 47.26 -23.93
N HIS A 104 5.48 47.78 -23.87
CA HIS A 104 4.82 48.20 -22.64
C HIS A 104 3.74 47.19 -22.24
N LEU A 105 3.80 46.67 -21.01
CA LEU A 105 2.79 45.78 -20.42
C LEU A 105 2.71 46.00 -18.91
N SER A 106 1.56 45.75 -18.30
CA SER A 106 1.47 45.77 -16.83
C SER A 106 2.13 44.53 -16.22
N LEU A 107 2.55 44.63 -14.95
CA LEU A 107 3.09 43.48 -14.20
C LEU A 107 2.04 42.35 -14.05
N GLY A 108 0.76 42.71 -13.98
CA GLY A 108 -0.35 41.76 -13.96
C GLY A 108 -0.50 40.98 -15.26
N ASP A 109 -0.42 41.66 -16.40
CA ASP A 109 -0.52 41.04 -17.73
C ASP A 109 0.61 40.05 -17.97
N VAL A 110 1.85 40.46 -17.70
CA VAL A 110 3.05 39.63 -17.86
C VAL A 110 3.00 38.36 -17.01
N LYS A 111 2.41 38.44 -15.82
CA LYS A 111 2.29 37.31 -14.89
C LYS A 111 1.20 36.32 -15.32
N ASN A 112 0.12 36.80 -15.93
CA ASN A 112 -1.09 36.01 -16.19
C ASN A 112 -1.24 35.56 -17.65
N GLN A 113 -0.55 36.19 -18.61
CA GLN A 113 -0.63 35.84 -20.04
C GLN A 113 0.49 34.88 -20.46
N GLY A 114 0.16 33.91 -21.33
CA GLY A 114 1.12 32.91 -21.83
C GLY A 114 2.13 33.44 -22.85
N SER A 115 1.88 34.59 -23.48
CA SER A 115 2.74 35.22 -24.49
C SER A 115 3.41 36.48 -23.95
N TRP A 116 4.74 36.54 -24.05
CA TRP A 116 5.57 37.59 -23.44
C TRP A 116 5.88 38.77 -24.36
N CYS A 117 6.24 38.51 -25.62
CA CYS A 117 6.56 39.54 -26.61
C CYS A 117 5.75 39.32 -27.90
N ARG A 118 4.99 40.32 -28.32
CA ARG A 118 4.13 40.26 -29.52
C ARG A 118 4.94 40.31 -30.82
N GLU A 119 6.06 41.02 -30.85
CA GLU A 119 6.95 41.07 -32.01
C GLU A 119 7.65 39.71 -32.23
N CYS A 120 8.16 39.05 -31.19
CA CYS A 120 8.65 37.67 -31.31
C CYS A 120 7.55 36.64 -31.67
N MET A 121 6.27 37.01 -31.57
CA MET A 121 5.15 36.17 -32.00
C MET A 121 4.81 36.34 -33.50
N LYS A 122 5.26 37.44 -34.12
CA LYS A 122 5.24 37.61 -35.58
C LYS A 122 6.40 36.80 -36.18
N LEU A 123 6.09 35.60 -36.65
CA LEU A 123 6.99 34.88 -37.57
C LEU A 123 7.09 35.70 -38.86
N GLY A 124 8.30 35.90 -39.38
CA GLY A 124 8.53 36.56 -40.68
C GLY A 124 8.63 35.57 -41.83
N LEU A 125 8.72 36.07 -43.07
CA LEU A 125 8.91 35.22 -44.26
C LEU A 125 10.24 34.42 -44.19
N GLU A 126 11.29 35.05 -43.65
CA GLU A 126 12.60 34.45 -43.37
C GLU A 126 12.49 33.17 -42.50
N PHE A 127 11.57 33.13 -41.54
CA PHE A 127 11.32 31.94 -40.73
C PHE A 127 10.73 30.79 -41.56
N ALA A 128 9.85 31.09 -42.53
CA ALA A 128 9.30 30.07 -43.43
C ALA A 128 10.37 29.51 -44.38
N GLN A 129 11.26 30.38 -44.89
CA GLN A 129 12.38 30.00 -45.75
C GLN A 129 13.39 29.11 -44.99
N ASN A 130 13.79 29.50 -43.77
CA ASN A 130 14.66 28.68 -42.93
C ASN A 130 14.04 27.32 -42.58
N LEU A 131 12.74 27.29 -42.24
CA LEU A 131 12.00 26.05 -41.93
C LEU A 131 11.89 25.10 -43.14
N ALA A 132 11.90 25.65 -44.36
CA ALA A 132 11.98 24.89 -45.60
C ALA A 132 13.40 24.34 -45.83
N ASN A 133 14.43 25.20 -45.70
CA ASN A 133 15.84 24.84 -45.88
C ASN A 133 16.27 23.69 -44.95
N GLU A 134 15.88 23.72 -43.67
CA GLU A 134 16.11 22.64 -42.69
C GLU A 134 15.59 21.25 -43.15
N ARG A 135 14.63 21.21 -44.06
CA ARG A 135 13.99 19.99 -44.58
C ARG A 135 14.38 19.67 -46.03
N GLY A 136 15.28 20.44 -46.63
CA GLY A 136 15.61 20.34 -48.06
C GLY A 136 14.45 20.75 -48.97
N TRP A 137 13.60 21.67 -48.51
CA TRP A 137 12.44 22.20 -49.22
C TRP A 137 12.64 23.69 -49.53
N ILE A 138 11.83 24.23 -50.44
CA ILE A 138 11.85 25.66 -50.81
C ILE A 138 10.47 26.26 -50.49
N CYS A 139 10.46 27.42 -49.84
CA CYS A 139 9.26 28.26 -49.71
C CYS A 139 9.20 29.20 -50.92
N LEU A 140 8.11 29.15 -51.68
CA LEU A 140 7.90 29.90 -52.93
C LEU A 140 6.95 31.09 -52.78
N SER A 141 6.65 31.50 -51.54
CA SER A 141 5.82 32.69 -51.28
C SER A 141 6.71 33.91 -51.06
N ASP A 142 6.44 35.00 -51.80
CA ASP A 142 7.20 36.25 -51.71
C ASP A 142 6.74 37.18 -50.58
N SER A 143 5.62 36.85 -49.93
CA SER A 143 5.07 37.60 -48.80
C SER A 143 4.54 36.67 -47.70
N TYR A 144 4.59 37.16 -46.46
CA TYR A 144 3.94 36.52 -45.32
C TYR A 144 3.02 37.54 -44.63
N HIS A 145 1.72 37.25 -44.63
CA HIS A 145 0.72 38.15 -44.06
C HIS A 145 0.33 37.76 -42.61
N ASN A 146 0.08 36.48 -42.35
CA ASN A 146 -0.22 35.94 -41.01
C ASN A 146 -0.15 34.41 -41.00
N ARG A 147 -0.18 33.79 -39.81
CA ARG A 147 -0.02 32.33 -39.60
C ARG A 147 -1.09 31.46 -40.29
N ARG A 148 -2.27 32.02 -40.59
CA ARG A 148 -3.41 31.31 -41.18
C ARG A 148 -3.41 31.35 -42.72
N THR A 149 -2.68 32.29 -43.32
CA THR A 149 -2.47 32.33 -44.78
C THR A 149 -1.59 31.15 -45.18
N PRO A 150 -2.04 30.26 -46.10
CA PRO A 150 -1.18 29.20 -46.63
C PRO A 150 -0.03 29.80 -47.44
N LEU A 151 1.17 29.26 -47.25
CA LEU A 151 2.34 29.53 -48.10
C LEU A 151 2.49 28.41 -49.14
N SER A 152 3.22 28.70 -50.21
CA SER A 152 3.58 27.74 -51.27
C SER A 152 4.91 27.07 -50.94
N TRP A 153 4.95 25.74 -51.02
CA TRP A 153 6.10 24.92 -50.66
C TRP A 153 6.45 23.95 -51.79
N LYS A 154 7.74 23.68 -51.96
CA LYS A 154 8.31 22.73 -52.92
C LYS A 154 9.25 21.77 -52.19
N CYS A 155 9.12 20.46 -52.38
CA CYS A 155 9.98 19.46 -51.72
C CYS A 155 11.16 19.03 -52.59
N SER A 156 12.03 18.17 -52.04
CA SER A 156 13.14 17.53 -52.76
C SER A 156 12.71 16.78 -54.02
N GLU A 157 11.53 16.15 -54.00
CA GLU A 157 10.94 15.45 -55.15
C GLU A 157 10.12 16.39 -56.06
N GLU A 158 10.47 17.68 -56.10
CA GLU A 158 9.88 18.74 -56.93
C GLU A 158 8.38 19.05 -56.74
N HIS A 159 7.62 18.26 -55.98
CA HIS A 159 6.19 18.46 -55.75
C HIS A 159 5.86 19.80 -55.06
N LEU A 160 4.84 20.49 -55.59
CA LEU A 160 4.31 21.75 -55.10
C LEU A 160 3.05 21.55 -54.24
N TRP A 161 2.95 22.20 -53.09
CA TRP A 161 1.70 22.24 -52.30
C TRP A 161 1.54 23.51 -51.47
N LEU A 162 0.29 23.82 -51.11
CA LEU A 162 -0.05 24.92 -50.20
C LEU A 162 -0.21 24.40 -48.76
N ALA A 163 0.41 25.06 -47.79
CA ALA A 163 0.26 24.75 -46.37
C ALA A 163 0.48 25.95 -45.45
N GLN A 164 -0.25 25.97 -44.33
CA GLN A 164 -0.04 26.96 -43.25
C GLN A 164 1.26 26.67 -42.49
N ILE A 165 1.96 27.73 -42.09
CA ILE A 165 3.25 27.63 -41.39
C ILE A 165 3.14 26.87 -40.05
N ASP A 166 2.07 27.10 -39.28
CA ASP A 166 1.79 26.37 -38.03
C ASP A 166 1.59 24.85 -38.27
N SER A 167 1.18 24.43 -39.48
CA SER A 167 1.01 23.02 -39.84
C SER A 167 2.33 22.38 -40.28
N ILE A 168 3.19 23.10 -40.99
CA ILE A 168 4.55 22.65 -41.30
C ILE A 168 5.38 22.53 -40.00
N GLN A 169 5.29 23.51 -39.09
CA GLN A 169 5.95 23.45 -37.78
C GLN A 169 5.50 22.26 -36.93
N ARG A 170 4.22 21.85 -37.04
CA ARG A 170 3.67 20.64 -36.39
C ARG A 170 4.06 19.32 -37.09
N GLY A 171 4.89 19.36 -38.13
CA GLY A 171 5.39 18.17 -38.81
C GLY A 171 4.52 17.66 -39.96
N THR A 172 3.77 18.53 -40.64
CA THR A 172 3.08 18.14 -41.88
C THR A 172 4.09 17.95 -43.02
N TRP A 173 4.06 16.79 -43.67
CA TRP A 173 4.94 16.43 -44.78
C TRP A 173 4.30 16.69 -46.15
N CYS A 174 5.11 16.72 -47.22
CA CYS A 174 4.60 16.80 -48.60
C CYS A 174 3.59 15.67 -48.87
N PRO A 175 2.32 15.99 -49.23
CA PRO A 175 1.25 15.00 -49.34
C PRO A 175 1.47 14.02 -50.49
N TYR A 176 2.22 14.42 -51.52
CA TYR A 176 2.57 13.57 -52.66
C TYR A 176 3.61 12.53 -52.27
N CYS A 177 4.75 12.93 -51.72
CA CYS A 177 5.79 12.00 -51.24
C CYS A 177 5.25 11.03 -50.15
N VAL A 178 4.34 11.49 -49.28
CA VAL A 178 3.64 10.62 -48.32
C VAL A 178 2.76 9.59 -49.01
N ARG A 179 2.03 9.99 -50.07
CA ARG A 179 1.17 9.10 -50.86
C ARG A 179 1.98 8.07 -51.66
N GLU A 180 3.16 8.44 -52.15
CA GLU A 180 4.06 7.53 -52.86
C GLU A 180 4.73 6.54 -51.91
N LYS A 181 5.28 7.00 -50.77
CA LYS A 181 5.77 6.11 -49.70
C LYS A 181 4.67 5.22 -49.09
N ALA A 182 3.40 5.57 -49.26
CA ALA A 182 2.25 4.75 -48.87
C ALA A 182 1.84 3.68 -49.90
N ARG A 183 2.47 3.60 -51.09
CA ARG A 183 2.31 2.45 -52.01
C ARG A 183 3.01 1.21 -51.45
N LEU A 184 2.35 0.55 -50.51
CA LEU A 184 2.77 -0.73 -49.92
C LEU A 184 2.79 -1.83 -51.00
N GLY A 185 3.94 -2.09 -51.61
CA GLY A 185 4.07 -3.11 -52.67
C GLY A 185 3.67 -4.52 -52.24
N ILE A 186 3.49 -5.43 -53.19
CA ILE A 186 3.01 -6.80 -52.92
C ILE A 186 3.90 -7.57 -51.92
N GLU A 187 5.20 -7.27 -51.85
CA GLU A 187 6.09 -7.80 -50.81
C GLU A 187 5.66 -7.45 -49.38
N TYR A 188 5.12 -6.25 -49.16
CA TYR A 188 4.63 -5.85 -47.85
C TYR A 188 3.41 -6.68 -47.46
N ALA A 189 2.53 -7.02 -48.41
CA ALA A 189 1.43 -7.96 -48.19
C ALA A 189 1.94 -9.36 -47.80
N LYS A 190 2.97 -9.87 -48.49
CA LYS A 190 3.60 -11.16 -48.17
C LYS A 190 4.27 -11.15 -46.78
N LYS A 191 5.03 -10.10 -46.44
CA LYS A 191 5.62 -9.90 -45.10
C LYS A 191 4.54 -9.76 -44.00
N LEU A 192 3.44 -9.07 -44.28
CA LEU A 192 2.31 -8.92 -43.35
C LEU A 192 1.63 -10.27 -43.08
N ALA A 193 1.42 -11.10 -44.12
CA ALA A 193 0.87 -12.44 -43.96
C ALA A 193 1.76 -13.32 -43.09
N ASN A 194 3.07 -13.34 -43.39
CA ASN A 194 4.05 -14.11 -42.60
C ASN A 194 4.04 -13.68 -41.12
N SER A 195 3.91 -12.37 -40.83
CA SER A 195 3.81 -11.85 -39.45
C SER A 195 2.56 -12.33 -38.67
N LYS A 196 1.57 -12.89 -39.38
CA LYS A 196 0.31 -13.42 -38.84
C LYS A 196 0.21 -14.95 -38.96
N ASN A 197 1.33 -15.63 -39.22
CA ASN A 197 1.40 -17.08 -39.48
C ASN A 197 0.42 -17.51 -40.59
N GLY A 198 0.58 -16.92 -41.76
CA GLY A 198 -0.16 -17.26 -42.97
C GLY A 198 0.50 -16.66 -44.22
N GLU A 199 -0.18 -16.75 -45.36
CA GLU A 199 0.37 -16.47 -46.67
C GLU A 199 -0.51 -15.48 -47.46
N CYS A 200 0.11 -14.69 -48.33
CA CYS A 200 -0.59 -13.88 -49.33
C CYS A 200 -0.40 -14.54 -50.69
N LEU A 201 -1.51 -15.06 -51.24
CA LEU A 201 -1.55 -15.83 -52.49
C LEU A 201 -1.67 -14.93 -53.73
N SER A 202 -1.97 -13.63 -53.54
CA SER A 202 -1.95 -12.66 -54.62
C SER A 202 -0.52 -12.28 -55.03
N ASN A 203 -0.31 -12.12 -56.35
CA ASN A 203 0.97 -11.68 -56.92
C ASN A 203 0.95 -10.24 -57.46
N VAL A 204 -0.21 -9.60 -57.52
CA VAL A 204 -0.37 -8.21 -58.00
C VAL A 204 -1.03 -7.37 -56.92
N TYR A 205 -0.52 -6.15 -56.72
CA TYR A 205 -1.11 -5.14 -55.86
C TYR A 205 -1.12 -3.79 -56.59
N THR A 206 -2.28 -3.16 -56.68
CA THR A 206 -2.48 -1.88 -57.38
C THR A 206 -2.68 -0.72 -56.40
N ASN A 207 -3.49 -0.91 -55.35
CA ASN A 207 -3.77 0.09 -54.32
C ASN A 207 -4.28 -0.54 -53.01
N CYS A 208 -4.39 0.26 -51.94
CA CYS A 208 -4.69 -0.22 -50.60
C CYS A 208 -6.13 -0.69 -50.36
N THR A 209 -7.05 -0.41 -51.29
CA THR A 209 -8.45 -0.86 -51.26
C THR A 209 -8.68 -2.13 -52.08
N THR A 210 -7.75 -2.50 -52.97
CA THR A 210 -7.83 -3.72 -53.78
C THR A 210 -7.77 -4.96 -52.88
N THR A 211 -8.64 -5.93 -53.16
CA THR A 211 -8.71 -7.20 -52.47
C THR A 211 -7.53 -8.09 -52.85
N LEU A 212 -6.84 -8.60 -51.85
CA LEU A 212 -5.81 -9.64 -51.99
C LEU A 212 -6.36 -10.97 -51.45
N HIS A 213 -5.79 -12.07 -51.93
CA HIS A 213 -6.11 -13.43 -51.50
C HIS A 213 -5.14 -13.86 -50.39
N TRP A 214 -5.69 -14.31 -49.26
CA TRP A 214 -4.94 -14.62 -48.04
C TRP A 214 -5.26 -16.03 -47.55
N LYS A 215 -4.27 -16.66 -46.91
CA LYS A 215 -4.37 -17.98 -46.28
C LYS A 215 -3.84 -17.91 -44.85
N CYS A 216 -4.43 -18.64 -43.91
CA CYS A 216 -3.94 -18.73 -42.53
C CYS A 216 -3.33 -20.10 -42.22
N SER A 217 -2.62 -20.23 -41.11
CA SER A 217 -2.06 -21.50 -40.60
C SER A 217 -3.05 -22.65 -40.40
N LYS A 218 -4.37 -22.39 -40.42
CA LYS A 218 -5.43 -23.41 -40.42
C LYS A 218 -5.98 -23.70 -41.83
N SER A 219 -5.25 -23.33 -42.87
CA SER A 219 -5.60 -23.50 -44.29
C SER A 219 -6.90 -22.84 -44.78
N HIS A 220 -7.57 -22.01 -43.97
CA HIS A 220 -8.67 -21.19 -44.48
C HIS A 220 -8.14 -20.10 -45.41
N GLU A 221 -8.82 -19.91 -46.53
CA GLU A 221 -8.51 -18.93 -47.58
C GLU A 221 -9.63 -17.88 -47.69
N TRP A 222 -9.28 -16.60 -47.86
CA TRP A 222 -10.25 -15.49 -47.97
C TRP A 222 -9.72 -14.29 -48.75
N TYR A 223 -10.62 -13.45 -49.24
CA TYR A 223 -10.30 -12.19 -49.91
C TYR A 223 -10.51 -10.99 -48.98
N ALA A 224 -9.52 -10.11 -48.87
CA ALA A 224 -9.59 -8.88 -48.08
C ALA A 224 -8.61 -7.81 -48.59
N SER A 225 -8.92 -6.52 -48.42
CA SER A 225 -7.95 -5.46 -48.72
C SER A 225 -6.83 -5.42 -47.69
N ILE A 226 -5.64 -4.97 -48.10
CA ILE A 226 -4.50 -4.84 -47.17
C ILE A 226 -4.80 -3.84 -46.04
N ASN A 227 -5.60 -2.81 -46.30
CA ASN A 227 -5.99 -1.82 -45.30
C ASN A 227 -6.93 -2.43 -44.24
N THR A 228 -7.83 -3.33 -44.66
CA THR A 228 -8.68 -4.12 -43.74
C THR A 228 -7.83 -5.00 -42.83
N ILE A 229 -6.87 -5.73 -43.39
CA ILE A 229 -5.96 -6.62 -42.64
C ILE A 229 -5.03 -5.86 -41.69
N LYS A 230 -4.56 -4.67 -42.08
CA LYS A 230 -3.66 -3.85 -41.29
C LYS A 230 -4.34 -3.18 -40.09
N ASN A 231 -5.57 -2.70 -40.27
CA ASN A 231 -6.24 -1.85 -39.27
C ASN A 231 -7.23 -2.61 -38.37
N ASN A 232 -7.73 -3.78 -38.79
CA ASN A 232 -8.63 -4.58 -37.95
C ASN A 232 -7.86 -5.52 -37.02
N ASN A 233 -8.39 -5.72 -35.81
CA ASN A 233 -7.86 -6.67 -34.82
C ASN A 233 -8.12 -8.15 -35.15
N SER A 234 -8.60 -8.49 -36.35
CA SER A 234 -8.90 -9.85 -36.79
C SER A 234 -8.15 -10.19 -38.08
N TRP A 235 -7.46 -11.33 -38.07
CA TRP A 235 -6.63 -11.81 -39.18
C TRP A 235 -7.44 -12.61 -40.20
N CYS A 236 -7.91 -13.80 -39.80
CA CYS A 236 -8.71 -14.69 -40.63
C CYS A 236 -10.17 -14.68 -40.16
N PRO A 237 -11.16 -14.43 -41.03
CA PRO A 237 -12.57 -14.37 -40.64
C PRO A 237 -13.09 -15.72 -40.13
N TYR A 238 -12.63 -16.84 -40.69
CA TYR A 238 -13.01 -18.19 -40.25
C TYR A 238 -12.42 -18.55 -38.88
N CYS A 239 -11.18 -18.14 -38.58
CA CYS A 239 -10.58 -18.32 -37.26
C CYS A 239 -11.20 -17.39 -36.20
N ALA A 240 -11.51 -16.14 -36.57
CA ALA A 240 -12.15 -15.16 -35.69
C ALA A 240 -13.62 -15.52 -35.41
N ASN A 241 -14.31 -16.07 -36.41
CA ASN A 241 -15.70 -16.50 -36.34
C ASN A 241 -15.80 -18.04 -36.24
N THR A 242 -14.88 -18.66 -35.49
CA THR A 242 -15.04 -20.06 -35.10
C THR A 242 -16.36 -20.19 -34.35
N LYS A 243 -17.29 -21.00 -34.90
CA LYS A 243 -18.40 -21.53 -34.10
C LYS A 243 -17.77 -22.11 -32.84
N LEU A 244 -18.06 -21.49 -31.71
CA LEU A 244 -17.63 -22.02 -30.42
C LEU A 244 -18.32 -23.37 -30.29
N ASP A 245 -17.53 -24.42 -30.10
CA ASP A 245 -18.03 -25.78 -29.90
C ASP A 245 -17.86 -26.18 -28.43
N ILE A 246 -18.63 -27.17 -27.97
CA ILE A 246 -18.59 -27.63 -26.58
C ILE A 246 -17.20 -28.15 -26.18
N LEU A 247 -16.42 -28.67 -27.14
CA LEU A 247 -15.01 -29.03 -26.95
C LEU A 247 -14.15 -27.85 -26.46
N VAL A 248 -14.42 -26.62 -26.92
CA VAL A 248 -13.73 -25.41 -26.46
C VAL A 248 -14.09 -25.09 -25.00
N ALA A 249 -15.32 -25.39 -24.57
CA ALA A 249 -15.70 -25.25 -23.18
C ALA A 249 -15.03 -26.30 -22.28
N LYS A 250 -14.96 -27.56 -22.75
CA LYS A 250 -14.30 -28.67 -22.03
C LYS A 250 -12.79 -28.42 -21.87
N ASP A 251 -12.10 -27.94 -22.91
CA ASP A 251 -10.66 -27.58 -22.85
C ASP A 251 -10.38 -26.37 -21.94
N ILE A 252 -11.19 -25.30 -22.02
CA ILE A 252 -11.07 -24.15 -21.10
C ILE A 252 -11.33 -24.55 -19.65
N ALA A 253 -12.17 -25.57 -19.41
CA ALA A 253 -12.39 -26.08 -18.08
C ALA A 253 -11.20 -26.89 -17.58
N TYR A 254 -10.70 -27.83 -18.40
CA TYR A 254 -9.55 -28.67 -18.10
C TYR A 254 -8.30 -27.83 -17.79
N SER A 255 -7.96 -26.87 -18.65
CA SER A 255 -6.82 -25.96 -18.48
C SER A 255 -6.90 -25.08 -17.21
N ARG A 256 -8.09 -24.96 -16.59
CA ARG A 256 -8.32 -24.24 -15.33
C ARG A 256 -8.51 -25.17 -14.12
N GLY A 257 -8.24 -26.46 -14.27
CA GLY A 257 -8.46 -27.46 -13.22
C GLY A 257 -9.94 -27.58 -12.87
N GLY A 258 -10.76 -27.86 -13.88
CA GLY A 258 -12.20 -28.04 -13.77
C GLY A 258 -12.75 -28.80 -14.97
N GLU A 259 -14.06 -28.78 -15.12
CA GLU A 259 -14.75 -29.55 -16.16
C GLU A 259 -16.00 -28.80 -16.64
N CYS A 260 -16.37 -28.95 -17.91
CA CYS A 260 -17.66 -28.51 -18.41
C CYS A 260 -18.58 -29.73 -18.49
N LEU A 261 -19.65 -29.71 -17.69
CA LEU A 261 -20.61 -30.81 -17.52
C LEU A 261 -21.77 -30.73 -18.52
N SER A 262 -21.75 -29.78 -19.45
CA SER A 262 -22.72 -29.69 -20.55
C SER A 262 -22.23 -30.51 -21.74
N ASP A 263 -23.15 -31.24 -22.38
CA ASP A 263 -22.84 -32.10 -23.52
C ASP A 263 -22.97 -31.41 -24.87
N SER A 264 -23.71 -30.30 -24.94
CA SER A 264 -23.88 -29.49 -26.15
C SER A 264 -23.77 -28.00 -25.85
N TYR A 265 -23.38 -27.24 -26.87
CA TYR A 265 -23.35 -25.78 -26.87
C TYR A 265 -24.16 -25.27 -28.05
N ILE A 266 -25.21 -24.49 -27.77
CA ILE A 266 -26.18 -24.03 -28.77
C ILE A 266 -25.79 -22.63 -29.29
N ASP A 267 -25.58 -21.67 -28.39
CA ASP A 267 -25.16 -20.30 -28.74
C ASP A 267 -24.41 -19.59 -27.59
N CYS A 268 -24.00 -18.34 -27.83
CA CYS A 268 -23.24 -17.53 -26.87
C CYS A 268 -24.06 -16.95 -25.71
N LYS A 269 -25.38 -17.09 -25.73
CA LYS A 269 -26.31 -16.63 -24.69
C LYS A 269 -26.64 -17.75 -23.71
N ASN A 270 -26.65 -18.99 -24.17
CA ASN A 270 -26.91 -20.17 -23.34
C ASN A 270 -25.83 -20.36 -22.25
N HIS A 271 -26.28 -20.76 -21.07
CA HIS A 271 -25.41 -21.07 -19.95
C HIS A 271 -24.98 -22.53 -20.02
N LEU A 272 -23.67 -22.77 -19.99
CA LEU A 272 -23.12 -24.10 -19.77
C LEU A 272 -22.98 -24.35 -18.26
N LEU A 273 -23.02 -25.62 -17.87
CA LEU A 273 -22.73 -26.08 -16.52
C LEU A 273 -21.23 -26.36 -16.38
N TRP A 274 -20.62 -25.78 -15.36
CA TRP A 274 -19.19 -25.88 -15.08
C TRP A 274 -18.95 -26.43 -13.69
N ARG A 275 -17.92 -27.25 -13.54
CA ARG A 275 -17.38 -27.76 -12.27
C ARG A 275 -15.92 -27.28 -12.12
N CYS A 276 -15.48 -27.01 -10.90
CA CYS A 276 -14.08 -26.70 -10.59
C CYS A 276 -13.44 -27.82 -9.74
N ASN A 277 -12.12 -27.80 -9.56
CA ASN A 277 -11.36 -28.67 -8.65
C ASN A 277 -11.75 -28.63 -7.14
N LYS A 278 -12.88 -28.01 -6.81
CA LYS A 278 -13.51 -28.04 -5.47
C LYS A 278 -14.98 -28.49 -5.56
N ASP A 279 -15.34 -29.17 -6.64
CA ASP A 279 -16.67 -29.70 -6.96
C ASP A 279 -17.85 -28.72 -6.96
N HIS A 280 -17.58 -27.41 -6.81
CA HIS A 280 -18.62 -26.39 -7.00
C HIS A 280 -19.07 -26.37 -8.45
N GLN A 281 -20.36 -26.62 -8.66
CA GLN A 281 -21.03 -26.51 -9.95
C GLN A 281 -21.69 -25.13 -10.10
N TRP A 282 -21.62 -24.52 -11.29
CA TRP A 282 -22.31 -23.25 -11.59
C TRP A 282 -22.64 -23.11 -13.07
N TYR A 283 -23.67 -22.31 -13.36
CA TYR A 283 -24.08 -21.96 -14.72
C TYR A 283 -23.41 -20.66 -15.19
N ALA A 284 -22.72 -20.69 -16.33
CA ALA A 284 -22.14 -19.49 -16.96
C ALA A 284 -22.04 -19.66 -18.48
N THR A 285 -22.21 -18.57 -19.23
CA THR A 285 -22.04 -18.63 -20.70
C THR A 285 -20.56 -18.74 -21.07
N LEU A 286 -20.27 -19.46 -22.16
CA LEU A 286 -18.91 -19.64 -22.65
C LEU A 286 -18.20 -18.31 -22.94
N SER A 287 -18.94 -17.28 -23.38
CA SER A 287 -18.40 -15.94 -23.61
C SER A 287 -17.95 -15.24 -22.31
N GLN A 288 -18.66 -15.40 -21.19
CA GLN A 288 -18.21 -14.87 -19.90
C GLN A 288 -16.92 -15.56 -19.44
N VAL A 289 -16.90 -16.90 -19.52
CA VAL A 289 -15.79 -17.73 -19.06
C VAL A 289 -14.53 -17.56 -19.92
N LYS A 290 -14.68 -17.46 -21.25
CA LYS A 290 -13.58 -17.27 -22.20
C LYS A 290 -13.14 -15.79 -22.29
N ASN A 291 -14.06 -14.88 -22.63
CA ASN A 291 -13.72 -13.51 -23.02
C ASN A 291 -13.63 -12.54 -21.84
N LYS A 292 -14.49 -12.69 -20.82
CA LYS A 292 -14.41 -11.90 -19.58
C LYS A 292 -13.50 -12.53 -18.51
N ASN A 293 -12.88 -13.67 -18.83
CA ASN A 293 -11.98 -14.43 -17.95
C ASN A 293 -12.58 -14.72 -16.55
N THR A 294 -13.91 -14.89 -16.47
CA THR A 294 -14.58 -15.24 -15.21
C THR A 294 -14.49 -16.75 -14.95
N TRP A 295 -14.49 -17.12 -13.67
CA TRP A 295 -14.46 -18.51 -13.22
C TRP A 295 -15.39 -18.71 -12.02
N CYS A 296 -15.39 -19.91 -11.43
CA CYS A 296 -16.24 -20.33 -10.33
C CYS A 296 -16.57 -19.20 -9.33
N PRO A 297 -17.83 -18.72 -9.26
CA PRO A 297 -18.22 -17.57 -8.45
C PRO A 297 -18.11 -17.87 -6.95
N TYR A 298 -18.34 -19.13 -6.56
CA TYR A 298 -18.13 -19.62 -5.20
C TYR A 298 -16.65 -19.57 -4.77
N CYS A 299 -15.73 -19.80 -5.72
CA CYS A 299 -14.29 -19.72 -5.51
C CYS A 299 -13.70 -18.30 -5.63
N SER A 300 -14.47 -17.28 -6.03
CA SER A 300 -13.99 -15.89 -6.16
C SER A 300 -14.64 -14.94 -5.16
N LYS A 301 -15.98 -14.90 -5.09
CA LYS A 301 -16.73 -13.91 -4.30
C LYS A 301 -16.76 -14.23 -2.80
N TYR A 302 -16.82 -15.51 -2.44
CA TYR A 302 -16.92 -15.98 -1.05
C TYR A 302 -15.58 -16.47 -0.48
N LYS A 303 -14.48 -16.38 -1.24
CA LYS A 303 -13.19 -17.06 -0.97
C LYS A 303 -12.50 -16.71 0.36
N ARG A 304 -12.96 -15.67 1.07
CA ARG A 304 -12.41 -15.20 2.35
C ARG A 304 -13.35 -15.52 3.51
N GLU A 305 -14.58 -15.03 3.46
CA GLU A 305 -15.60 -15.34 4.47
C GLU A 305 -15.87 -16.85 4.54
N ARG A 306 -16.15 -17.51 3.41
CA ARG A 306 -16.42 -18.95 3.37
C ARG A 306 -15.19 -19.78 3.75
N LEU A 307 -13.99 -19.39 3.34
CA LEU A 307 -12.76 -20.08 3.75
C LEU A 307 -12.50 -19.91 5.26
N CYS A 308 -12.69 -18.71 5.80
CA CYS A 308 -12.60 -18.46 7.24
C CYS A 308 -13.68 -19.23 8.00
N ARG A 309 -14.90 -19.30 7.46
CA ARG A 309 -16.02 -20.07 8.01
C ARG A 309 -15.72 -21.55 7.99
N GLU A 310 -15.30 -22.14 6.85
CA GLU A 310 -14.88 -23.54 6.73
C GLU A 310 -13.72 -23.89 7.68
N ILE A 311 -12.71 -23.01 7.78
CA ILE A 311 -11.60 -23.18 8.73
C ILE A 311 -12.13 -23.17 10.16
N VAL A 312 -12.81 -22.10 10.60
CA VAL A 312 -13.24 -21.97 12.00
C VAL A 312 -14.28 -23.05 12.36
N SER A 313 -15.18 -23.43 11.44
CA SER A 313 -16.15 -24.50 11.64
C SER A 313 -15.50 -25.85 11.94
N LYS A 314 -14.28 -26.10 11.41
CA LYS A 314 -13.53 -27.34 11.67
C LYS A 314 -13.02 -27.45 13.11
N TYR A 315 -12.88 -26.33 13.83
CA TYR A 315 -12.35 -26.30 15.21
C TYR A 315 -13.41 -25.94 16.26
N LEU A 316 -14.43 -25.15 15.91
CA LEU A 316 -15.47 -24.67 16.82
C LEU A 316 -16.86 -25.29 16.55
N GLY A 317 -16.96 -26.27 15.64
CA GLY A 317 -18.24 -26.77 15.14
C GLY A 317 -18.94 -25.75 14.23
N PRO A 318 -20.15 -26.04 13.71
CA PRO A 318 -20.84 -25.11 12.83
C PRO A 318 -21.20 -23.79 13.56
N PRO A 319 -20.96 -22.61 12.95
CA PRO A 319 -21.38 -21.33 13.51
C PRO A 319 -22.90 -21.19 13.46
N SER A 320 -23.42 -20.22 14.22
CA SER A 320 -24.84 -19.88 14.21
C SER A 320 -25.34 -19.59 12.79
N LYS A 321 -26.56 -20.08 12.51
CA LYS A 321 -27.33 -19.71 11.32
C LYS A 321 -27.80 -18.25 11.40
N ILE A 322 -27.96 -17.72 12.62
CA ILE A 322 -28.36 -16.33 12.88
C ILE A 322 -27.13 -15.44 12.69
N ARG A 323 -27.10 -14.69 11.58
CA ARG A 323 -26.04 -13.73 11.26
C ARG A 323 -26.34 -12.30 11.69
N GLN A 324 -27.60 -12.00 12.02
CA GLN A 324 -28.08 -10.71 12.51
C GLN A 324 -28.76 -10.92 13.87
N PRO A 325 -28.01 -11.20 14.95
CA PRO A 325 -28.58 -11.38 16.27
C PRO A 325 -29.25 -10.08 16.77
N ASP A 326 -30.30 -10.21 17.59
CA ASP A 326 -31.17 -9.08 17.99
C ASP A 326 -30.44 -7.91 18.65
N PHE A 327 -29.33 -8.17 19.36
CA PHE A 327 -28.52 -7.13 20.00
C PHE A 327 -27.83 -6.17 19.01
N LEU A 328 -27.84 -6.49 17.70
CA LEU A 328 -27.35 -5.63 16.63
C LEU A 328 -28.44 -4.76 15.98
N LYS A 329 -29.70 -4.85 16.45
CA LYS A 329 -30.81 -3.99 16.00
C LYS A 329 -30.66 -2.57 16.54
N THR A 330 -30.94 -1.60 15.68
CA THR A 330 -30.96 -0.16 16.03
C THR A 330 -32.09 0.55 15.27
N PRO A 331 -32.51 1.77 15.67
CA PRO A 331 -33.52 2.52 14.91
C PRO A 331 -33.17 2.76 13.43
N LYS A 332 -31.88 2.76 13.07
CA LYS A 332 -31.40 2.85 11.68
C LYS A 332 -31.28 1.49 10.97
N HIS A 333 -31.23 0.39 11.73
CA HIS A 333 -31.08 -0.97 11.25
C HIS A 333 -32.04 -1.90 12.01
N PRO A 334 -33.36 -1.85 11.72
CA PRO A 334 -34.37 -2.60 12.48
C PRO A 334 -34.25 -4.14 12.31
N SER A 335 -33.62 -4.60 11.23
CA SER A 335 -33.26 -6.00 10.98
C SER A 335 -31.92 -6.44 11.58
N GLY A 336 -31.15 -5.50 12.17
CA GLY A 336 -29.84 -5.76 12.77
C GLY A 336 -28.67 -5.70 11.80
N LEU A 337 -27.49 -5.33 12.31
CA LEU A 337 -26.24 -5.42 11.55
C LEU A 337 -25.81 -6.89 11.37
N HIS A 338 -25.17 -7.21 10.24
CA HIS A 338 -24.73 -8.57 9.89
C HIS A 338 -23.33 -8.87 10.41
N LEU A 339 -23.13 -10.05 11.00
CA LEU A 339 -21.83 -10.63 11.36
C LEU A 339 -21.41 -11.72 10.37
N ASP A 340 -20.17 -11.67 9.89
CA ASP A 340 -19.64 -12.65 8.93
C ASP A 340 -19.59 -14.08 9.48
N ILE A 341 -19.22 -14.27 10.74
CA ILE A 341 -19.29 -15.56 11.46
C ILE A 341 -19.62 -15.29 12.93
N TYR A 342 -20.59 -16.01 13.51
CA TYR A 342 -21.03 -15.82 14.89
C TYR A 342 -21.16 -17.15 15.64
N TYR A 343 -20.60 -17.18 16.85
CA TYR A 343 -20.61 -18.30 17.80
C TYR A 343 -21.14 -17.81 19.15
N PRO A 344 -22.47 -17.79 19.37
CA PRO A 344 -23.05 -17.37 20.64
C PRO A 344 -22.54 -18.20 21.82
N GLN A 345 -22.33 -19.50 21.63
CA GLN A 345 -21.84 -20.42 22.67
C GLN A 345 -20.40 -20.16 23.15
N TYR A 346 -19.64 -19.34 22.41
CA TYR A 346 -18.27 -18.93 22.77
C TYR A 346 -18.16 -17.42 22.98
N SER A 347 -19.29 -16.70 23.01
CA SER A 347 -19.35 -15.23 23.01
C SER A 347 -18.42 -14.60 21.95
N LEU A 348 -18.37 -15.19 20.75
CA LEU A 348 -17.38 -14.87 19.72
C LEU A 348 -18.06 -14.48 18.41
N ALA A 349 -17.64 -13.35 17.84
CA ALA A 349 -17.96 -12.93 16.49
C ALA A 349 -16.67 -12.72 15.69
N ILE A 350 -16.72 -12.95 14.37
CA ILE A 350 -15.59 -12.77 13.47
C ILE A 350 -16.04 -12.00 12.24
N GLU A 351 -15.26 -11.00 11.82
CA GLU A 351 -15.47 -10.16 10.63
C GLU A 351 -14.25 -10.30 9.69
N VAL A 352 -14.49 -10.57 8.41
CA VAL A 352 -13.43 -10.94 7.45
C VAL A 352 -13.12 -9.77 6.50
N GLN A 353 -12.39 -8.79 7.03
CA GLN A 353 -12.15 -7.51 6.37
C GLN A 353 -11.33 -7.60 5.07
N GLY A 354 -11.91 -7.09 3.98
CA GLY A 354 -11.26 -6.83 2.70
C GLY A 354 -10.48 -5.50 2.65
N LYS A 355 -9.85 -5.18 1.51
CA LYS A 355 -9.12 -3.90 1.32
C LYS A 355 -10.04 -2.68 1.42
N GLN A 356 -11.34 -2.83 1.15
CA GLN A 356 -12.32 -1.76 1.20
C GLN A 356 -12.51 -1.15 2.61
N HIS A 357 -12.30 -1.90 3.70
CA HIS A 357 -12.47 -1.40 5.08
C HIS A 357 -11.30 -0.51 5.57
N LYS A 358 -10.41 -0.06 4.68
CA LYS A 358 -9.22 0.75 5.05
C LYS A 358 -8.99 1.97 4.15
N HIS A 359 -9.39 1.93 2.89
CA HIS A 359 -9.19 3.04 1.96
C HIS A 359 -10.44 3.21 1.10
N TYR A 360 -10.74 4.46 0.77
CA TYR A 360 -11.70 4.75 -0.29
C TYR A 360 -11.21 4.11 -1.61
N ILE A 361 -12.05 3.26 -2.17
CA ILE A 361 -11.89 2.66 -3.50
C ILE A 361 -13.19 2.91 -4.24
N GLU A 362 -13.15 3.73 -5.29
CA GLU A 362 -14.32 4.20 -6.05
C GLU A 362 -15.24 3.04 -6.49
N HIS A 363 -14.66 1.96 -7.03
CA HIS A 363 -15.38 0.76 -7.45
C HIS A 363 -16.22 0.09 -6.34
N PHE A 364 -15.79 0.16 -5.07
CA PHE A 364 -16.48 -0.48 -3.95
C PHE A 364 -17.43 0.45 -3.19
N HIS A 365 -17.20 1.76 -3.21
CA HIS A 365 -17.92 2.72 -2.36
C HIS A 365 -18.81 3.70 -3.14
N ARG A 366 -18.52 3.94 -4.42
CA ARG A 366 -19.16 4.92 -5.33
C ARG A 366 -19.01 6.40 -4.91
N THR A 367 -19.16 6.71 -3.63
CA THR A 367 -18.99 8.06 -3.07
C THR A 367 -18.24 8.01 -1.74
N LEU A 368 -17.57 9.11 -1.38
CA LEU A 368 -16.83 9.22 -0.12
C LEU A 368 -17.75 9.07 1.11
N GLU A 369 -19.01 9.49 0.99
CA GLU A 369 -20.04 9.32 2.00
C GLU A 369 -20.40 7.83 2.22
N GLY A 370 -20.46 7.02 1.15
CA GLY A 370 -20.64 5.57 1.26
C GLY A 370 -19.54 4.88 2.06
N PHE A 371 -18.29 5.35 1.95
CA PHE A 371 -17.17 4.86 2.76
C PHE A 371 -17.27 5.28 4.24
N ASN A 372 -17.65 6.54 4.51
CA ASN A 372 -17.85 7.02 5.88
C ASN A 372 -19.01 6.28 6.59
N ASN A 373 -20.09 5.99 5.88
CA ASN A 373 -21.20 5.19 6.39
C ASN A 373 -20.78 3.73 6.69
N LEU A 374 -19.92 3.13 5.87
CA LEU A 374 -19.36 1.80 6.10
C LEU A 374 -18.46 1.77 7.35
N LEU A 375 -17.59 2.78 7.53
CA LEU A 375 -16.79 2.93 8.76
C LEU A 375 -17.64 3.14 10.02
N ALA A 376 -18.72 3.90 9.92
CA ALA A 376 -19.66 4.10 11.02
C ALA A 376 -20.40 2.80 11.41
N GLN A 377 -20.77 1.97 10.43
CA GLN A 377 -21.37 0.65 10.68
C GLN A 377 -20.36 -0.33 11.32
N ASP A 378 -19.12 -0.38 10.82
CA ASP A 378 -18.06 -1.23 11.41
C ASP A 378 -17.78 -0.86 12.88
N GLN A 379 -17.76 0.44 13.20
CA GLN A 379 -17.60 0.93 14.58
C GLN A 379 -18.82 0.58 15.45
N LEU A 380 -20.04 0.76 14.94
CA LEU A 380 -21.27 0.43 15.66
C LEU A 380 -21.42 -1.07 15.93
N LYS A 381 -21.01 -1.95 15.00
CA LYS A 381 -20.91 -3.40 15.26
C LYS A 381 -20.01 -3.70 16.46
N LYS A 382 -18.85 -3.04 16.53
CA LYS A 382 -17.87 -3.24 17.59
C LYS A 382 -18.44 -2.84 18.96
N GLU A 383 -19.03 -1.65 19.05
CA GLU A 383 -19.66 -1.14 20.28
C GLU A 383 -20.81 -2.02 20.77
N LEU A 384 -21.66 -2.50 19.85
CA LEU A 384 -22.76 -3.39 20.20
C LEU A 384 -22.29 -4.80 20.59
N CYS A 385 -21.22 -5.33 19.97
CA CYS A 385 -20.61 -6.58 20.42
C CYS A 385 -20.00 -6.43 21.83
N GLU A 386 -19.23 -5.36 22.06
CA GLU A 386 -18.58 -5.08 23.35
C GLU A 386 -19.61 -4.91 24.48
N LYS A 387 -20.70 -4.17 24.24
CA LYS A 387 -21.80 -4.01 25.19
C LYS A 387 -22.49 -5.34 25.57
N ASN A 388 -22.51 -6.31 24.66
CA ASN A 388 -23.12 -7.63 24.87
C ASN A 388 -22.08 -8.72 25.20
N GLN A 389 -20.87 -8.32 25.62
CA GLN A 389 -19.77 -9.23 25.99
C GLN A 389 -19.33 -10.20 24.87
N ILE A 390 -19.62 -9.86 23.61
CA ILE A 390 -19.19 -10.62 22.42
C ILE A 390 -17.82 -10.11 21.95
N VAL A 391 -16.84 -11.01 21.95
CA VAL A 391 -15.49 -10.74 21.41
C VAL A 391 -15.56 -10.65 19.89
N LEU A 392 -15.42 -9.46 19.32
CA LEU A 392 -15.39 -9.23 17.87
C LEU A 392 -13.96 -9.31 17.31
N SER A 393 -13.65 -10.40 16.62
CA SER A 393 -12.34 -10.67 16.01
C SER A 393 -12.27 -10.23 14.55
N LEU A 394 -11.44 -9.24 14.23
CA LEU A 394 -11.23 -8.76 12.86
C LEU A 394 -10.12 -9.55 12.15
N ILE A 395 -10.49 -10.38 11.16
CA ILE A 395 -9.53 -11.18 10.38
C ILE A 395 -9.24 -10.50 9.04
N ARG A 396 -7.97 -10.18 8.79
CA ARG A 396 -7.51 -9.52 7.56
C ARG A 396 -6.68 -10.46 6.70
N MET A 397 -7.23 -10.87 5.56
CA MET A 397 -6.51 -11.66 4.56
C MET A 397 -5.75 -10.74 3.59
N LYS A 398 -4.42 -10.67 3.71
CA LYS A 398 -3.55 -10.01 2.73
C LYS A 398 -3.37 -10.89 1.50
N GLU A 399 -3.62 -10.33 0.32
CA GLU A 399 -3.18 -10.90 -0.96
C GLU A 399 -1.86 -10.25 -1.39
N LYS A 400 -0.88 -11.09 -1.73
CA LYS A 400 0.45 -10.78 -2.28
C LYS A 400 1.36 -9.85 -1.43
N SER A 401 1.94 -10.42 -0.38
CA SER A 401 3.41 -10.50 -0.23
C SER A 401 3.81 -11.31 1.02
N MET A 402 4.29 -12.53 0.80
CA MET A 402 5.09 -13.31 1.75
C MET A 402 5.98 -14.25 0.94
N PRO A 403 7.28 -14.00 0.93
CA PRO A 403 8.26 -15.06 1.04
C PRO A 403 8.82 -15.02 2.47
N ILE A 404 8.64 -16.12 3.20
CA ILE A 404 9.60 -16.50 4.23
C ILE A 404 10.76 -17.08 3.44
N TYR A 405 11.97 -16.54 3.58
CA TYR A 405 13.16 -17.16 2.99
C TYR A 405 13.83 -18.10 4.01
N VAL A 406 14.36 -19.19 3.49
CA VAL A 406 15.03 -20.27 4.21
C VAL A 406 16.45 -20.35 3.68
N TYR A 407 17.45 -20.42 4.56
CA TYR A 407 18.84 -20.70 4.21
C TYR A 407 19.48 -21.61 5.28
N ALA A 408 20.45 -22.43 4.85
CA ALA A 408 21.25 -23.41 5.60
C ALA A 408 22.46 -23.80 4.69
N ILE A 409 23.49 -24.54 5.10
CA ILE A 409 23.77 -25.30 6.34
C ILE A 409 25.14 -24.78 6.91
N ASP A 410 25.68 -25.15 8.07
CA ASP A 410 26.58 -26.30 8.45
C ASP A 410 27.21 -25.89 9.80
N GLU A 411 27.67 -26.72 10.75
CA GLU A 411 27.40 -28.09 11.23
C GLU A 411 27.73 -28.11 12.74
N ILE A 412 27.07 -28.95 13.57
CA ILE A 412 27.58 -29.48 14.87
C ILE A 412 26.56 -30.52 15.43
N PRO A 413 26.98 -31.58 16.16
CA PRO A 413 26.16 -32.76 16.43
C PRO A 413 25.53 -32.80 17.85
N LYS A 414 24.56 -33.66 18.18
CA LYS A 414 23.38 -34.13 17.43
C LYS A 414 22.22 -34.61 18.34
N GLU A 415 22.37 -34.66 19.67
CA GLU A 415 21.46 -35.45 20.53
C GLU A 415 20.69 -34.63 21.59
N SER A 416 21.28 -33.60 22.21
CA SER A 416 20.57 -32.78 23.22
C SER A 416 19.67 -31.67 22.65
N LEU A 417 19.77 -31.39 21.34
CA LEU A 417 19.06 -30.28 20.67
C LEU A 417 17.74 -30.67 19.98
N LYS A 418 17.43 -31.98 19.89
CA LYS A 418 16.37 -32.52 19.00
C LYS A 418 14.93 -32.05 19.29
N HIS A 419 14.65 -31.46 20.46
CA HIS A 419 13.26 -31.19 20.90
C HIS A 419 12.84 -29.73 21.03
N MET A 420 13.74 -28.74 21.15
CA MET A 420 13.34 -27.38 21.60
C MET A 420 13.47 -26.24 20.57
N LYS A 421 14.44 -26.28 19.63
CA LYS A 421 14.58 -25.25 18.58
C LYS A 421 13.89 -25.70 17.27
N SER A 422 13.24 -24.77 16.58
CA SER A 422 12.59 -24.98 15.26
C SER A 422 13.04 -23.95 14.23
N ASN A 423 13.59 -22.82 14.68
CA ASN A 423 14.05 -21.74 13.84
C ASN A 423 15.43 -21.30 14.35
N GLY A 424 16.46 -21.33 13.49
CA GLY A 424 17.84 -21.00 13.85
C GLY A 424 18.02 -19.58 14.40
N PHE A 425 17.14 -18.65 14.02
CA PHE A 425 17.17 -17.24 14.43
C PHE A 425 16.46 -16.94 15.77
N ALA A 426 15.68 -17.89 16.28
CA ALA A 426 15.01 -17.74 17.57
C ALA A 426 16.02 -17.83 18.73
N PRO A 427 15.74 -17.20 19.90
CA PRO A 427 16.63 -17.25 21.06
C PRO A 427 17.00 -18.67 21.47
N ASP A 428 18.28 -18.88 21.76
CA ASP A 428 18.78 -20.18 22.22
C ASP A 428 18.32 -20.50 23.64
N TRP A 429 17.97 -21.76 23.85
CA TRP A 429 17.34 -22.22 25.08
C TRP A 429 18.38 -22.64 26.13
N PRO A 430 18.29 -22.22 27.40
CA PRO A 430 17.29 -21.31 27.98
C PRO A 430 17.67 -19.82 27.82
N PHE A 431 16.74 -19.02 27.29
CA PHE A 431 16.93 -17.59 27.06
C PHE A 431 16.33 -16.71 28.17
N ARG A 432 16.82 -15.48 28.27
CA ARG A 432 16.33 -14.41 29.15
C ARG A 432 16.09 -13.17 28.31
N LEU A 433 14.83 -12.92 27.97
CA LEU A 433 14.42 -11.98 26.92
C LEU A 433 13.74 -10.74 27.51
N LEU A 434 14.18 -9.55 27.11
CA LEU A 434 13.46 -8.28 27.36
C LEU A 434 12.90 -7.73 26.04
N VAL A 435 11.61 -7.40 26.01
CA VAL A 435 10.95 -6.74 24.88
C VAL A 435 10.40 -5.38 25.33
N CYS A 436 10.98 -4.30 24.81
CA CYS A 436 10.64 -2.93 25.22
C CYS A 436 10.18 -2.05 24.03
N GLY A 437 9.33 -1.06 24.29
CA GLY A 437 8.69 -0.26 23.25
C GLY A 437 7.34 0.32 23.65
N GLY A 438 6.97 1.47 23.06
CA GLY A 438 5.73 2.18 23.38
C GLY A 438 4.45 1.37 23.14
N SER A 439 3.32 1.87 23.63
CA SER A 439 2.00 1.27 23.38
C SER A 439 1.73 1.15 21.87
N HIS A 440 1.08 0.07 21.45
CA HIS A 440 0.81 -0.26 20.04
C HIS A 440 2.03 -0.47 19.12
N SER A 441 3.26 -0.54 19.66
CA SER A 441 4.48 -0.76 18.86
C SER A 441 4.63 -2.16 18.26
N GLY A 442 3.96 -3.17 18.84
CA GLY A 442 3.98 -4.55 18.33
C GLY A 442 4.60 -5.60 19.25
N LYS A 443 5.19 -5.22 20.40
CA LYS A 443 5.83 -6.11 21.38
C LYS A 443 5.14 -7.46 21.58
N THR A 444 3.89 -7.44 22.07
CA THR A 444 3.10 -8.64 22.37
C THR A 444 2.85 -9.47 21.12
N ASN A 445 2.66 -8.85 19.94
CA ASN A 445 2.51 -9.59 18.68
C ASN A 445 3.81 -10.35 18.34
N MET A 446 4.97 -9.78 18.62
CA MET A 446 6.26 -10.45 18.42
C MET A 446 6.41 -11.64 19.37
N VAL A 447 6.07 -11.50 20.65
CA VAL A 447 6.11 -12.62 21.62
C VAL A 447 5.16 -13.74 21.17
N VAL A 448 3.93 -13.39 20.82
CA VAL A 448 2.93 -14.35 20.29
C VAL A 448 3.42 -15.05 19.02
N ASN A 449 4.06 -14.33 18.09
CA ASN A 449 4.64 -14.92 16.88
C ASN A 449 5.78 -15.89 17.18
N LEU A 450 6.63 -15.64 18.20
CA LEU A 450 7.64 -16.61 18.63
C LEU A 450 6.99 -17.88 19.21
N MET A 451 5.95 -17.72 20.02
CA MET A 451 5.20 -18.84 20.62
C MET A 451 4.44 -19.68 19.58
N PHE A 452 3.98 -19.10 18.47
CA PHE A 452 3.22 -19.82 17.44
C PHE A 452 4.07 -20.32 16.27
N GLY A 453 5.14 -19.61 15.94
CA GLY A 453 5.88 -19.78 14.69
C GLY A 453 4.97 -19.83 13.47
N ASN A 454 5.14 -20.87 12.66
CA ASN A 454 4.26 -21.17 11.51
C ASN A 454 3.24 -22.29 11.80
N LYS A 455 3.24 -22.89 13.00
CA LYS A 455 2.43 -24.06 13.37
C LYS A 455 0.95 -23.87 13.07
N LEU A 456 0.34 -22.85 13.67
CA LEU A 456 -1.10 -22.60 13.54
C LEU A 456 -1.49 -22.37 12.06
N GLN A 457 -0.70 -21.60 11.32
CA GLN A 457 -0.94 -21.32 9.89
C GLN A 457 -0.81 -22.59 9.01
N ARG A 458 0.16 -23.47 9.29
CA ARG A 458 0.37 -24.71 8.53
C ARG A 458 -0.66 -25.78 8.91
N MET A 459 -1.06 -25.86 10.18
CA MET A 459 -2.18 -26.70 10.65
C MET A 459 -3.48 -26.36 9.90
N PHE A 460 -3.81 -25.07 9.74
CA PHE A 460 -4.96 -24.64 8.94
C PHE A 460 -4.85 -24.99 7.43
N LYS A 461 -3.65 -25.30 6.94
CA LYS A 461 -3.40 -25.76 5.56
C LYS A 461 -3.24 -27.29 5.45
N GLY A 462 -3.52 -28.05 6.52
CA GLY A 462 -3.33 -29.51 6.55
C GLY A 462 -1.88 -29.95 6.44
N LYS A 463 -0.91 -29.12 6.86
CA LYS A 463 0.52 -29.42 6.84
C LYS A 463 1.09 -29.37 8.25
N LYS A 464 2.01 -30.29 8.59
CA LYS A 464 2.81 -30.17 9.82
C LYS A 464 3.56 -28.84 9.80
N GLY A 465 3.55 -28.12 10.92
CA GLY A 465 4.25 -26.85 11.13
C GLY A 465 4.68 -26.72 12.58
N GLU A 466 5.42 -25.66 12.88
CA GLU A 466 6.25 -25.59 14.08
C GLU A 466 6.19 -24.22 14.76
N ARG A 467 6.32 -24.25 16.09
CA ARG A 467 6.49 -23.07 16.95
C ARG A 467 7.97 -22.73 17.00
N TYR A 468 8.33 -21.46 16.82
CA TYR A 468 9.75 -21.06 16.75
C TYR A 468 10.46 -21.27 18.09
N ILE A 469 9.74 -21.02 19.18
CA ILE A 469 10.10 -21.46 20.53
C ILE A 469 9.18 -22.63 20.88
N LYS A 470 9.74 -23.84 21.00
CA LYS A 470 9.03 -24.99 21.59
C LYS A 470 9.26 -24.97 23.09
N ASN A 471 8.20 -25.26 23.83
CA ASN A 471 8.17 -25.31 25.28
C ASN A 471 6.93 -26.10 25.72
N ASP A 472 7.04 -26.83 26.82
CA ASP A 472 5.97 -27.67 27.36
C ASP A 472 4.94 -26.82 28.11
N ASN A 473 5.41 -25.83 28.89
CA ASN A 473 4.54 -24.93 29.65
C ASN A 473 4.72 -23.47 29.23
N LEU A 474 3.64 -22.75 28.95
CA LEU A 474 3.63 -21.30 28.78
C LEU A 474 2.82 -20.65 29.90
N ILE A 475 3.47 -19.83 30.73
CA ILE A 475 2.84 -19.09 31.82
C ILE A 475 2.82 -17.60 31.48
N LEU A 476 1.64 -17.00 31.47
CA LEU A 476 1.45 -15.56 31.39
C LEU A 476 1.23 -14.97 32.79
N VAL A 477 2.07 -14.03 33.18
CA VAL A 477 1.90 -13.19 34.38
C VAL A 477 1.52 -11.79 33.95
N GLY A 478 0.30 -11.36 34.26
CA GLY A 478 -0.21 -10.07 33.80
C GLY A 478 -1.55 -9.70 34.41
N LYS A 479 -1.73 -8.41 34.74
CA LYS A 479 -3.00 -7.89 35.28
C LYS A 479 -4.13 -7.94 34.25
N HIS A 480 -3.90 -7.42 33.05
CA HIS A 480 -4.97 -7.18 32.08
C HIS A 480 -5.11 -8.30 31.05
N THR A 481 -6.34 -8.52 30.59
CA THR A 481 -6.68 -9.51 29.57
C THR A 481 -6.55 -8.89 28.18
N GLU A 482 -5.37 -8.92 27.56
CA GLU A 482 -5.29 -8.59 26.14
C GLU A 482 -5.93 -9.71 25.29
N PRO A 483 -6.77 -9.40 24.28
CA PRO A 483 -7.35 -10.40 23.36
C PRO A 483 -6.31 -11.30 22.66
N LYS A 484 -5.07 -10.82 22.49
CA LYS A 484 -3.95 -11.60 21.93
C LYS A 484 -3.60 -12.81 22.80
N TRP A 485 -3.66 -12.67 24.13
CA TRP A 485 -3.38 -13.76 25.06
C TRP A 485 -4.53 -14.77 25.11
N GLN A 486 -5.76 -14.35 24.83
CA GLN A 486 -6.88 -15.27 24.59
C GLN A 486 -6.63 -16.14 23.35
N LEU A 487 -6.13 -15.55 22.26
CA LEU A 487 -5.71 -16.31 21.07
C LEU A 487 -4.58 -17.31 21.39
N VAL A 488 -3.63 -16.97 22.26
CA VAL A 488 -2.60 -17.90 22.75
C VAL A 488 -3.21 -19.07 23.51
N GLN A 489 -4.09 -18.80 24.48
CA GLN A 489 -4.79 -19.84 25.25
C GLN A 489 -5.52 -20.81 24.31
N THR A 490 -6.35 -20.28 23.39
CA THR A 490 -7.10 -21.09 22.43
C THR A 490 -6.18 -21.88 21.49
N SER A 491 -5.06 -21.30 21.05
CA SER A 491 -4.10 -21.98 20.18
C SER A 491 -3.37 -23.12 20.89
N PHE A 492 -2.96 -22.92 22.15
CA PHE A 492 -2.33 -23.98 22.96
C PHE A 492 -3.33 -25.12 23.26
N GLN A 493 -4.61 -24.81 23.51
CA GLN A 493 -5.66 -25.82 23.61
C GLN A 493 -5.83 -26.61 22.30
N ILE A 494 -5.79 -25.95 21.14
CA ILE A 494 -5.79 -26.64 19.83
C ILE A 494 -4.56 -27.53 19.67
N PHE A 495 -3.37 -27.08 20.08
CA PHE A 495 -2.15 -27.88 20.00
C PHE A 495 -2.23 -29.13 20.89
N ALA A 496 -2.72 -29.00 22.13
CA ALA A 496 -2.89 -30.10 23.08
C ALA A 496 -3.92 -31.16 22.65
N ASN A 497 -5.05 -30.70 22.07
CA ASN A 497 -6.21 -31.54 21.77
C ASN A 497 -6.29 -32.02 20.31
N SER A 498 -5.42 -31.55 19.43
CA SER A 498 -5.40 -32.00 18.02
C SER A 498 -4.94 -33.45 17.86
N GLN A 499 -5.29 -34.08 16.74
CA GLN A 499 -4.79 -35.42 16.40
C GLN A 499 -3.32 -35.40 15.95
N LYS A 500 -2.62 -36.53 16.03
CA LYS A 500 -1.30 -36.70 15.39
C LYS A 500 -1.43 -36.45 13.87
N PRO A 501 -0.46 -35.80 13.19
CA PRO A 501 0.86 -35.37 13.68
C PRO A 501 0.89 -33.94 14.26
N TYR A 502 -0.26 -33.33 14.55
CA TYR A 502 -0.35 -31.93 14.98
C TYR A 502 -0.28 -31.75 16.49
N ARG A 503 -0.67 -32.79 17.25
CA ARG A 503 -0.65 -32.81 18.71
C ARG A 503 0.72 -32.46 19.27
N GLU A 504 0.76 -31.60 20.27
CA GLU A 504 1.91 -31.39 21.15
C GLU A 504 1.42 -31.52 22.60
N ASP A 505 2.26 -32.02 23.50
CA ASP A 505 1.96 -32.02 24.93
C ASP A 505 2.34 -30.64 25.49
N VAL A 506 1.38 -29.73 25.54
CA VAL A 506 1.62 -28.32 25.89
C VAL A 506 0.52 -27.76 26.78
N THR A 507 0.91 -26.93 27.75
CA THR A 507 -0.02 -26.21 28.62
C THR A 507 0.13 -24.69 28.48
N PHE A 508 -0.99 -23.98 28.62
CA PHE A 508 -1.01 -22.53 28.82
C PHE A 508 -1.72 -22.22 30.14
N LYS A 509 -1.07 -21.44 31.00
CA LYS A 509 -1.64 -20.95 32.27
C LYS A 509 -1.49 -19.44 32.35
N ARG A 510 -2.50 -18.77 32.88
CA ARG A 510 -2.42 -17.36 33.25
C ARG A 510 -2.50 -17.22 34.76
N ILE A 511 -1.63 -16.39 35.31
CA ILE A 511 -1.59 -16.08 36.74
C ILE A 511 -1.52 -14.56 36.95
N THR A 512 -2.02 -14.12 38.10
CA THR A 512 -1.93 -12.73 38.55
C THR A 512 -0.58 -12.49 39.24
N PRO A 513 -0.07 -11.23 39.33
CA PRO A 513 1.28 -10.96 39.85
C PRO A 513 1.48 -11.34 41.33
N ASP A 514 0.42 -11.38 42.13
CA ASP A 514 0.42 -11.89 43.50
C ASP A 514 0.68 -13.41 43.58
N ARG A 515 0.50 -14.16 42.48
CA ARG A 515 0.62 -15.62 42.40
C ARG A 515 1.85 -16.12 41.64
N ILE A 516 2.84 -15.25 41.34
CA ILE A 516 4.12 -15.66 40.73
C ILE A 516 4.74 -16.80 41.57
N PRO A 517 4.85 -18.03 41.04
CA PRO A 517 5.40 -19.14 41.81
C PRO A 517 6.89 -18.91 42.10
N ASP A 518 7.40 -19.60 43.11
CA ASP A 518 8.85 -19.68 43.32
C ASP A 518 9.46 -20.58 42.24
N ILE A 519 10.67 -20.25 41.77
CA ILE A 519 11.35 -21.02 40.71
C ILE A 519 11.65 -22.47 41.14
N THR A 520 11.80 -22.74 42.44
CA THR A 520 11.99 -24.10 43.01
C THR A 520 10.77 -25.01 42.85
N LYS A 521 9.60 -24.46 42.50
CA LYS A 521 8.36 -25.23 42.27
C LYS A 521 8.20 -25.73 40.83
N PHE A 522 9.15 -25.44 39.96
CA PHE A 522 9.19 -25.93 38.58
C PHE A 522 10.01 -27.22 38.51
N THR A 523 9.69 -28.07 37.53
CA THR A 523 10.41 -29.33 37.31
C THR A 523 11.43 -29.13 36.19
N PRO A 524 12.74 -29.34 36.40
CA PRO A 524 13.76 -29.19 35.35
C PRO A 524 13.51 -30.02 34.08
N GLY A 525 12.77 -31.13 34.19
CA GLY A 525 12.36 -31.94 33.04
C GLY A 525 11.33 -31.29 32.11
N GLN A 526 10.72 -30.15 32.48
CA GLN A 526 9.72 -29.45 31.66
C GLN A 526 10.18 -28.05 31.26
N SER A 527 10.34 -27.84 29.95
CA SER A 527 10.70 -26.56 29.35
C SER A 527 9.58 -25.53 29.54
N THR A 528 9.86 -24.48 30.31
CA THR A 528 8.83 -23.52 30.72
C THR A 528 9.16 -22.10 30.30
N VAL A 529 8.27 -21.46 29.53
CA VAL A 529 8.35 -20.03 29.20
C VAL A 529 7.46 -19.25 30.17
N VAL A 530 7.98 -18.19 30.76
CA VAL A 530 7.22 -17.31 31.67
C VAL A 530 7.26 -15.88 31.15
N VAL A 531 6.10 -15.34 30.77
CA VAL A 531 5.95 -14.00 30.20
C VAL A 531 5.40 -13.05 31.27
N PHE A 532 6.20 -12.05 31.64
CA PHE A 532 5.83 -10.97 32.54
C PHE A 532 5.39 -9.75 31.71
N GLU A 533 4.08 -9.57 31.52
CA GLU A 533 3.51 -8.53 30.65
C GLU A 533 3.15 -7.28 31.45
N ASP A 534 3.79 -6.14 31.12
CA ASP A 534 3.50 -4.79 31.64
C ASP A 534 3.56 -4.66 33.18
N LEU A 535 4.43 -5.45 33.82
CA LEU A 535 4.59 -5.47 35.29
C LEU A 535 5.57 -4.43 35.84
N CYS A 536 6.18 -3.56 35.03
CA CYS A 536 7.25 -2.66 35.51
C CYS A 536 6.79 -1.60 36.55
N ALA A 537 5.49 -1.36 36.67
CA ALA A 537 4.90 -0.47 37.67
C ALA A 537 4.39 -1.20 38.93
N GLU A 538 4.62 -2.51 39.05
CA GLU A 538 4.21 -3.29 40.22
C GLU A 538 5.07 -3.00 41.45
N SER A 539 4.55 -3.37 42.63
CA SER A 539 5.25 -3.25 43.91
C SER A 539 6.65 -3.87 43.89
N LYS A 540 7.56 -3.35 44.72
CA LYS A 540 8.92 -3.90 44.90
C LYS A 540 8.90 -5.41 45.20
N LYS A 541 7.96 -5.85 46.06
CA LYS A 541 7.71 -7.27 46.40
C LYS A 541 7.34 -8.12 45.17
N THR A 542 6.66 -7.56 44.18
CA THR A 542 6.39 -8.24 42.90
C THR A 542 7.66 -8.33 42.06
N GLN A 543 8.44 -7.24 41.92
CA GLN A 543 9.71 -7.28 41.18
C GLN A 543 10.71 -8.26 41.81
N GLU A 544 10.81 -8.30 43.13
CA GLU A 544 11.66 -9.23 43.89
C GLU A 544 11.34 -10.71 43.58
N ARG A 545 10.09 -11.03 43.22
CA ARG A 545 9.69 -12.39 42.77
C ARG A 545 9.96 -12.66 41.30
N ILE A 546 10.14 -11.62 40.47
CA ILE A 546 10.49 -11.76 39.04
C ILE A 546 12.00 -11.96 38.89
N ILE A 547 12.82 -11.29 39.71
CA ILE A 547 14.29 -11.32 39.62
C ILE A 547 14.90 -12.74 39.56
N PRO A 548 14.53 -13.72 40.40
CA PRO A 548 15.07 -15.09 40.35
C PRO A 548 14.94 -15.78 39.00
N TYR A 549 13.86 -15.53 38.26
CA TYR A 549 13.66 -16.09 36.91
C TYR A 549 14.78 -15.68 35.95
N PHE A 550 15.26 -14.44 36.05
CA PHE A 550 16.31 -13.90 35.20
C PHE A 550 17.73 -14.20 35.71
N ILE A 551 17.91 -14.64 36.96
CA ILE A 551 19.24 -15.00 37.48
C ILE A 551 19.46 -16.52 37.39
N SER A 552 18.57 -17.29 38.01
CA SER A 552 18.75 -18.72 38.26
C SER A 552 17.66 -19.61 37.64
N GLY A 553 16.60 -19.04 37.06
CA GLY A 553 15.52 -19.80 36.39
C GLY A 553 15.99 -20.80 35.32
N ARG A 554 17.14 -20.55 34.67
CA ARG A 554 17.80 -21.48 33.75
C ARG A 554 18.07 -22.87 34.35
N HIS A 555 18.38 -22.96 35.64
CA HIS A 555 18.66 -24.21 36.34
C HIS A 555 17.39 -25.04 36.59
N GLN A 556 16.22 -24.43 36.45
CA GLN A 556 14.90 -25.06 36.54
C GLN A 556 14.23 -25.19 35.16
N ASN A 557 15.02 -25.09 34.08
CA ASN A 557 14.56 -25.16 32.69
C ASN A 557 13.51 -24.08 32.34
N ILE A 558 13.70 -22.87 32.87
CA ILE A 558 12.82 -21.72 32.65
C ILE A 558 13.48 -20.68 31.74
N SER A 559 12.76 -20.23 30.72
CA SER A 559 13.13 -19.10 29.87
C SER A 559 12.15 -17.92 30.07
N PRO A 560 12.52 -16.87 30.82
CA PRO A 560 11.63 -15.74 31.06
C PRO A 560 11.64 -14.71 29.92
N VAL A 561 10.48 -14.06 29.74
CA VAL A 561 10.27 -12.91 28.86
C VAL A 561 9.69 -11.76 29.69
N TYR A 562 10.34 -10.59 29.72
CA TYR A 562 9.76 -9.38 30.28
C TYR A 562 9.27 -8.49 29.14
N VAL A 563 8.01 -8.06 29.18
CA VAL A 563 7.43 -7.12 28.20
C VAL A 563 7.07 -5.81 28.90
N THR A 564 7.54 -4.68 28.38
CA THR A 564 7.37 -3.35 29.03
C THR A 564 7.42 -2.20 28.04
N GLN A 565 7.02 -1.00 28.46
CA GLN A 565 7.09 0.24 27.69
C GLN A 565 8.53 0.74 27.53
N LYS A 566 9.36 0.62 28.57
CA LYS A 566 10.66 1.31 28.66
C LYS A 566 11.77 0.39 29.16
N TYR A 567 12.94 0.48 28.53
CA TYR A 567 14.16 -0.23 28.97
C TYR A 567 14.56 0.15 30.41
N GLN A 568 14.69 1.45 30.70
CA GLN A 568 15.10 1.91 32.04
C GLN A 568 14.10 1.63 33.18
N ALA A 569 12.84 1.28 32.86
CA ALA A 569 11.86 0.89 33.88
C ALA A 569 12.08 -0.53 34.43
N VAL A 570 12.96 -1.32 33.79
CA VAL A 570 13.28 -2.68 34.24
C VAL A 570 14.38 -2.63 35.31
N PRO A 571 14.25 -3.38 36.42
CA PRO A 571 15.30 -3.50 37.44
C PRO A 571 16.68 -3.77 36.83
N LYS A 572 17.69 -3.03 37.31
CA LYS A 572 19.08 -3.09 36.79
C LYS A 572 19.59 -4.54 36.71
N ILE A 573 19.39 -5.31 37.78
CA ILE A 573 19.80 -6.72 37.88
C ILE A 573 19.17 -7.64 36.80
N ILE A 574 17.94 -7.36 36.36
CA ILE A 574 17.32 -8.10 35.24
C ILE A 574 18.01 -7.72 33.93
N ARG A 575 18.28 -6.43 33.71
CA ARG A 575 18.93 -5.92 32.49
C ARG A 575 20.36 -6.44 32.31
N GLU A 576 21.10 -6.59 33.40
CA GLU A 576 22.48 -7.11 33.39
C GLU A 576 22.54 -8.64 33.20
N ASN A 577 21.43 -9.36 33.36
CA ASN A 577 21.36 -10.82 33.17
C ASN A 577 20.64 -11.24 31.88
N LEU A 578 20.30 -10.30 30.98
CA LEU A 578 19.64 -10.63 29.72
C LEU A 578 20.53 -11.46 28.80
N SER A 579 19.94 -12.44 28.12
CA SER A 579 20.56 -13.03 26.93
C SER A 579 20.20 -12.22 25.69
N HIS A 580 19.01 -11.61 25.66
CA HIS A 580 18.45 -10.97 24.48
C HIS A 580 17.66 -9.72 24.84
N LEU A 581 17.80 -8.65 24.05
CA LEU A 581 17.02 -7.42 24.17
C LEU A 581 16.39 -7.07 22.82
N VAL A 582 15.07 -6.87 22.81
CA VAL A 582 14.31 -6.43 21.63
C VAL A 582 13.77 -5.04 21.87
N MET A 583 14.22 -4.09 21.05
CA MET A 583 13.80 -2.69 21.10
C MET A 583 12.84 -2.39 19.94
N PHE A 584 11.66 -1.89 20.27
CA PHE A 584 10.73 -1.25 19.34
C PHE A 584 10.75 0.27 19.52
N ARG A 585 10.03 1.00 18.65
CA ARG A 585 9.82 2.46 18.78
C ARG A 585 9.40 2.86 20.20
N GLY A 586 10.11 3.84 20.76
CA GLY A 586 9.80 4.42 22.08
C GLY A 586 10.26 3.59 23.29
N SER A 587 11.05 2.55 23.07
CA SER A 587 11.71 1.70 24.09
C SER A 587 12.64 2.46 25.04
N GLY A 588 13.29 3.51 24.57
CA GLY A 588 14.22 4.33 25.35
C GLY A 588 14.50 5.66 24.68
N SER A 589 15.39 6.44 25.27
CA SER A 589 16.03 7.59 24.64
C SER A 589 17.14 7.15 23.68
N ARG A 590 17.64 8.05 22.83
CA ARG A 590 18.83 7.79 22.03
C ARG A 590 20.08 7.59 22.90
N GLU A 591 20.11 8.17 24.11
CA GLU A 591 21.22 7.95 25.04
C GLU A 591 21.21 6.52 25.61
N ASP A 592 20.03 5.95 25.87
CA ASP A 592 19.92 4.54 26.26
C ASP A 592 20.48 3.61 25.18
N ILE A 593 20.16 3.90 23.91
CA ILE A 593 20.71 3.18 22.76
C ILE A 593 22.23 3.37 22.69
N CYS A 594 22.75 4.60 22.83
CA CYS A 594 24.19 4.86 22.91
C CYS A 594 24.86 4.00 24.00
N ARG A 595 24.26 3.89 25.19
CA ARG A 595 24.82 3.11 26.30
C ARG A 595 24.87 1.61 26.00
N ILE A 596 23.86 1.07 25.30
CA ILE A 596 23.82 -0.35 24.86
C ILE A 596 24.87 -0.63 23.77
N VAL A 597 25.03 0.28 22.78
CA VAL A 597 25.90 0.01 21.63
C VAL A 597 27.39 0.27 21.84
N ARG A 598 27.78 0.88 22.96
CA ARG A 598 29.19 1.20 23.30
C ARG A 598 30.16 0.03 23.24
N GLN A 599 29.68 -1.20 23.39
CA GLN A 599 30.51 -2.42 23.36
C GLN A 599 30.64 -3.07 21.96
N TYR A 600 30.02 -2.48 20.93
CA TYR A 600 29.96 -3.04 19.57
C TYR A 600 30.49 -2.09 18.48
N THR A 601 30.91 -0.87 18.83
CA THR A 601 31.37 0.13 17.87
C THR A 601 32.09 1.29 18.56
N ASP A 602 33.10 1.84 17.89
CA ASP A 602 33.84 3.03 18.34
C ASP A 602 33.03 4.33 18.21
N ASP A 603 32.00 4.38 17.34
CA ASP A 603 31.06 5.51 17.24
C ASP A 603 29.62 5.14 17.68
N PRO A 604 29.38 5.02 19.00
CA PRO A 604 28.03 4.78 19.52
C PRO A 604 27.07 5.95 19.25
N LYS A 605 27.58 7.16 18.94
CA LYS A 605 26.73 8.30 18.57
C LYS A 605 26.19 8.15 17.15
N LYS A 606 26.92 7.55 16.21
CA LYS A 606 26.47 7.23 14.86
C LYS A 606 25.57 6.00 14.84
N ALA A 607 25.99 4.90 15.45
CA ALA A 607 25.21 3.67 15.56
C ALA A 607 23.82 3.90 16.20
N SER A 608 23.76 4.71 17.26
CA SER A 608 22.48 5.08 17.88
C SER A 608 21.55 5.87 16.95
N LYS A 609 22.06 6.67 15.99
CA LYS A 609 21.21 7.31 14.97
C LYS A 609 20.61 6.28 14.00
N ILE A 610 21.41 5.29 13.59
CA ILE A 610 21.00 4.22 12.66
C ILE A 610 19.87 3.41 13.29
N ILE A 611 20.07 2.91 14.51
CA ILE A 611 19.04 2.16 15.25
C ILE A 611 17.79 3.02 15.48
N ASP A 612 17.94 4.24 15.99
CA ASP A 612 16.82 5.15 16.27
C ASP A 612 16.03 5.56 14.99
N LYS A 613 16.68 5.52 13.80
CA LYS A 613 16.00 5.63 12.50
C LYS A 613 15.11 4.41 12.24
N HIS A 614 15.66 3.20 12.28
CA HIS A 614 14.87 1.96 12.10
C HIS A 614 13.70 1.85 13.09
N LEU A 615 13.93 2.18 14.36
CA LEU A 615 12.86 2.23 15.37
C LEU A 615 11.79 3.27 15.03
N ARG A 616 12.12 4.42 14.44
CA ARG A 616 11.13 5.39 13.96
C ARG A 616 10.29 4.86 12.80
N ASP A 617 10.92 4.14 11.88
CA ASP A 617 10.32 3.54 10.67
C ASP A 617 9.41 2.31 10.99
N ARG A 618 9.30 1.96 12.28
CA ARG A 618 8.48 0.88 12.88
C ARG A 618 9.07 -0.52 12.74
N ASP A 619 10.35 -0.62 12.42
CA ASP A 619 11.10 -1.86 12.63
C ASP A 619 11.36 -2.08 14.14
N PHE A 620 11.94 -3.24 14.45
CA PHE A 620 12.51 -3.53 15.77
C PHE A 620 13.95 -4.02 15.61
N VAL A 621 14.77 -3.75 16.61
CA VAL A 621 16.16 -4.17 16.67
C VAL A 621 16.32 -5.21 17.78
N VAL A 622 17.03 -6.30 17.48
CA VAL A 622 17.36 -7.37 18.42
C VAL A 622 18.85 -7.32 18.72
N PHE A 623 19.19 -7.28 20.01
CA PHE A 623 20.53 -7.49 20.54
C PHE A 623 20.60 -8.89 21.13
N ASP A 624 21.66 -9.62 20.79
CA ASP A 624 21.98 -10.94 21.31
C ASP A 624 23.28 -10.86 22.13
N PHE A 625 23.14 -10.86 23.45
CA PHE A 625 24.28 -10.78 24.38
C PHE A 625 25.00 -12.13 24.56
N THR A 626 24.57 -13.19 23.87
CA THR A 626 25.21 -14.52 23.92
C THR A 626 26.22 -14.75 22.81
N LYS A 627 26.28 -13.83 21.84
CA LYS A 627 27.19 -13.87 20.69
C LYS A 627 28.39 -12.92 20.88
N ALA A 628 29.48 -13.21 20.16
CA ALA A 628 30.66 -12.37 20.14
C ALA A 628 30.35 -10.98 19.54
N THR A 629 31.09 -9.94 19.91
CA THR A 629 30.79 -8.56 19.53
C THR A 629 30.90 -8.30 18.02
N ASP A 630 31.63 -9.14 17.30
CA ASP A 630 31.88 -9.15 15.86
C ASP A 630 30.95 -10.09 15.06
N ASP A 631 30.18 -10.96 15.73
CA ASP A 631 29.23 -11.88 15.07
C ASP A 631 28.09 -11.08 14.39
N PRO A 632 27.81 -11.30 13.10
CA PRO A 632 26.83 -10.52 12.34
C PRO A 632 25.38 -10.67 12.85
N LEU A 633 25.09 -11.65 13.70
CA LEU A 633 23.78 -11.85 14.31
C LEU A 633 23.69 -11.28 15.74
N THR A 634 24.74 -10.63 16.24
CA THR A 634 24.75 -9.95 17.56
C THR A 634 23.83 -8.75 17.60
N ILE A 635 23.73 -7.99 16.50
CA ILE A 635 22.77 -6.90 16.34
C ILE A 635 22.01 -7.09 15.03
N ARG A 636 20.68 -7.18 15.14
CA ARG A 636 19.81 -7.53 14.01
C ARG A 636 18.67 -6.55 13.86
N LEU A 637 18.33 -6.25 12.61
CA LEU A 637 17.05 -5.65 12.23
C LEU A 637 16.04 -6.79 12.06
N GLY A 638 15.01 -6.85 12.90
CA GLY A 638 14.22 -8.06 13.03
C GLY A 638 15.02 -9.21 13.68
N TRP A 639 14.64 -10.46 13.39
CA TRP A 639 15.27 -11.65 13.98
C TRP A 639 16.40 -12.25 13.13
N ASP A 640 16.46 -11.90 11.84
CA ASP A 640 17.21 -12.63 10.81
C ASP A 640 18.17 -11.76 9.98
N THR A 641 18.01 -10.44 9.99
CA THR A 641 18.81 -9.53 9.16
C THR A 641 19.91 -8.85 10.00
N PRO A 642 21.20 -9.11 9.75
CA PRO A 642 22.31 -8.37 10.35
C PRO A 642 22.16 -6.84 10.21
N LEU A 643 22.37 -6.09 11.29
CA LEU A 643 22.38 -4.63 11.28
C LEU A 643 23.80 -4.10 11.45
N LYS A 644 24.40 -3.63 10.34
CA LYS A 644 25.66 -2.90 10.38
C LYS A 644 25.48 -1.54 11.08
N LEU A 645 26.47 -1.16 11.87
CA LEU A 645 26.46 0.08 12.67
C LEU A 645 27.34 1.21 12.06
N ASP A 646 28.00 0.92 10.94
CA ASP A 646 29.01 1.74 10.27
C ASP A 646 28.43 2.69 9.20
#